data_AF-A0A1H2XLB3-F1
#
_entry.id   AF-A0A1H2XLB3-F1
#
_cell.length_a   1.000
_cell.length_b   1.000
_cell.length_c   1.000
_cell.angle_alpha   90.00
_cell.angle_beta   90.00
_cell.angle_gamma   90.00
#
_symmetry.space_group_name_H-M   'P 1'
#
loop_
_entity.id
_entity.type
_entity.pdbx_description
1 polymer ?
#
loop_
_entity_poly.entity_id
_entity_poly.type
_entity_poly.pdbx_seq_one_letter_code
_entity_poly.pdbx_strand_id
1 'polypeptide(L)'
;MRYKLRTIDVWDTLLRRDCHPECIKLATARHVLLGWPDHLKPDFQEHWALYRARIDAECFLAEAARSEGQDDEYEISAVLHQWLLAVFCRPFDTTLPCRLAEFELQVEIARSFKDPDIEDFLLAYPAERNCFLSDFYMNSSMLGRLLEEKGLGALVCEGIASCEIGLNKRSGRLFQHVHSLHGIFPKEHVHVGDNRWSDIEAAEKSGVTAVHYLPATSHAERLARERLFFSREALFEHIRALCADEALQASQGMSVKQAAAFRLGADAAPLFIGFALWIAEQALVKKLDQLHFLTREGEFFHQVFTALFPQQTFSGHTLPPSNILAVSRLSTFVSSLREVTIGEMSRIWDLFKEQNVAGMFVTLGINITDFKEILNQLELKPEDVIEIPQQNSALNKLFDTPEFVNALQNSIAHQQSLLCDYLIQNGWQSEVKIGVVDIGWRGTIQDNLALVMSETNLHGMYLGLRRFVNPQPDNVSKSAYGPNENISSNGNDLFEVFAALEMLCMSAGGSVVGYHRTPDQILPCRQVSGDENAAYDQFTRYFQQGILLAAKHWRLYIERYVVSASELQNTALRVWATLRSTPSVDLAELFIQTPQHDVFGFGDFFNRNQAPSLAAILLAPLVRERRRQLIEFIRRVQWSAAIQHINGLSRFHRWTLVFTFRFANQVRRLRMKVQCFRNRDDAKM
;
A
#
# COMPACT_ATOMS: atom_id res chain seq x y z
N MET A 1 -37.58 44.57 -13.24
CA MET A 1 -37.78 43.95 -14.57
C MET A 1 -37.77 42.44 -14.36
N ARG A 2 -38.73 41.70 -14.91
CA ARG A 2 -38.77 40.24 -14.80
C ARG A 2 -38.48 39.65 -16.18
N TYR A 3 -37.48 38.78 -16.28
CA TYR A 3 -37.11 38.12 -17.54
C TYR A 3 -38.08 36.98 -17.84
N LYS A 4 -38.23 36.57 -19.11
CA LYS A 4 -39.01 35.36 -19.44
C LYS A 4 -38.21 34.11 -19.10
N LEU A 5 -36.94 34.10 -19.48
CA LEU A 5 -36.04 32.99 -19.25
C LEU A 5 -34.79 33.46 -18.51
N ARG A 6 -34.42 32.69 -17.49
CA ARG A 6 -33.09 32.73 -16.90
C ARG A 6 -32.39 31.41 -17.16
N THR A 7 -31.27 31.45 -17.86
CA THR A 7 -30.35 30.32 -17.90
C THR A 7 -29.23 30.51 -16.89
N ILE A 8 -28.78 29.42 -16.29
CA ILE A 8 -27.74 29.43 -15.26
C ILE A 8 -26.70 28.39 -15.65
N ASP A 9 -25.43 28.77 -15.66
CA ASP A 9 -24.35 27.82 -15.84
C ASP A 9 -24.30 26.80 -14.68
N VAL A 10 -23.83 25.59 -14.96
CA VAL A 10 -23.78 24.53 -13.95
C VAL A 10 -22.50 24.60 -13.12
N TRP A 11 -21.33 24.67 -13.76
CA TRP A 11 -20.06 24.44 -13.09
C TRP A 11 -19.43 25.75 -12.67
N ASP A 12 -18.91 25.82 -11.45
CA ASP A 12 -18.42 27.06 -10.87
C ASP A 12 -19.49 28.17 -10.75
N THR A 13 -20.78 27.80 -10.88
CA THR A 13 -21.94 28.67 -10.69
C THR A 13 -22.99 28.00 -9.79
N LEU A 14 -23.74 27.00 -10.28
CA LEU A 14 -24.68 26.22 -9.44
C LEU A 14 -23.93 25.25 -8.51
N LEU A 15 -22.85 24.66 -9.03
CA LEU A 15 -22.10 23.61 -8.37
C LEU A 15 -20.61 23.94 -8.31
N ARG A 16 -20.00 23.53 -7.21
CA ARG A 16 -18.56 23.56 -6.99
C ARG A 16 -18.04 22.15 -6.84
N ARG A 17 -16.75 21.95 -7.17
CA ARG A 17 -16.03 20.71 -6.90
C ARG A 17 -15.04 20.88 -5.77
N ASP A 18 -14.85 19.84 -4.97
CA ASP A 18 -13.81 19.78 -3.93
C ASP A 18 -12.42 19.37 -4.50
N CYS A 19 -12.34 19.18 -5.82
CA CYS A 19 -11.16 18.83 -6.60
C CYS A 19 -11.16 19.52 -7.97
N HIS A 20 -10.08 19.33 -8.73
CA HIS A 20 -10.02 19.75 -10.13
C HIS A 20 -10.93 18.86 -11.01
N PRO A 21 -11.60 19.38 -12.05
CA PRO A 21 -12.47 18.58 -12.92
C PRO A 21 -11.77 17.36 -13.54
N GLU A 22 -10.49 17.50 -13.90
CA GLU A 22 -9.71 16.38 -14.46
C GLU A 22 -9.45 15.24 -13.45
N CYS A 23 -9.62 15.46 -12.13
CA CYS A 23 -9.61 14.37 -11.15
C CYS A 23 -10.72 13.36 -11.41
N ILE A 24 -11.89 13.82 -11.88
CA ILE A 24 -13.03 12.98 -12.21
C ILE A 24 -12.65 12.03 -13.36
N LYS A 25 -12.03 12.59 -14.40
CA LYS A 25 -11.58 11.81 -15.56
C LYS A 25 -10.49 10.81 -15.19
N LEU A 26 -9.56 11.24 -14.34
CA LEU A 26 -8.48 10.42 -13.81
C LEU A 26 -9.02 9.28 -12.93
N ALA A 27 -10.12 9.50 -12.19
CA ALA A 27 -10.79 8.47 -11.40
C ALA A 27 -11.38 7.39 -12.30
N THR A 28 -12.00 7.76 -13.43
CA THR A 28 -12.45 6.80 -14.46
C THR A 28 -11.28 6.01 -15.05
N ALA A 29 -10.15 6.68 -15.35
CA ALA A 29 -8.92 6.00 -15.78
C ALA A 29 -8.42 5.00 -14.74
N ARG A 30 -8.46 5.35 -13.46
CA ARG A 30 -8.07 4.46 -12.36
C ARG A 30 -9.02 3.29 -12.18
N HIS A 31 -10.32 3.53 -12.29
CA HIS A 31 -11.35 2.50 -12.23
C HIS A 31 -11.13 1.45 -13.34
N VAL A 32 -10.86 1.89 -14.57
CA VAL A 32 -10.55 1.01 -15.70
C VAL A 32 -9.26 0.22 -15.46
N LEU A 33 -8.20 0.87 -14.99
CA LEU A 33 -6.91 0.23 -14.69
C LEU A 33 -7.04 -0.94 -13.71
N LEU A 34 -7.83 -0.75 -12.66
CA LEU A 34 -7.99 -1.74 -11.59
C LEU A 34 -9.00 -2.84 -11.93
N GLY A 35 -10.03 -2.52 -12.73
CA GLY A 35 -11.09 -3.47 -13.08
C GLY A 35 -10.77 -4.39 -14.27
N TRP A 36 -9.99 -3.90 -15.24
CA TRP A 36 -9.70 -4.62 -16.48
C TRP A 36 -8.21 -4.70 -16.84
N PRO A 37 -7.30 -5.00 -15.90
CA PRO A 37 -5.85 -5.01 -16.17
C PRO A 37 -5.48 -5.94 -17.34
N ASP A 38 -6.13 -7.11 -17.45
CA ASP A 38 -5.87 -8.10 -18.50
C ASP A 38 -6.36 -7.68 -19.91
N HIS A 39 -7.14 -6.60 -20.01
CA HIS A 39 -7.65 -6.07 -21.28
C HIS A 39 -6.80 -4.92 -21.80
N LEU A 40 -5.92 -4.34 -21.00
CA LEU A 40 -5.16 -3.16 -21.38
C LEU A 40 -3.98 -3.51 -22.27
N LYS A 41 -3.68 -2.63 -23.24
CA LYS A 41 -2.43 -2.73 -24.00
C LYS A 41 -1.22 -2.48 -23.06
N PRO A 42 -0.02 -2.99 -23.39
CA PRO A 42 1.17 -2.83 -22.55
C PRO A 42 1.57 -1.39 -22.24
N ASP A 43 1.20 -0.41 -23.09
CA ASP A 43 1.53 1.00 -22.88
C ASP A 43 0.61 1.69 -21.84
N PHE A 44 -0.49 1.05 -21.46
CA PHE A 44 -1.54 1.63 -20.60
C PHE A 44 -1.61 0.96 -19.22
N GLN A 45 -0.45 0.69 -18.61
CA GLN A 45 -0.34 0.08 -17.27
C GLN A 45 -0.36 1.11 -16.13
N GLU A 46 -0.52 2.40 -16.45
CA GLU A 46 -0.57 3.49 -15.48
C GLU A 46 -1.78 4.40 -15.77
N HIS A 47 -2.44 4.85 -14.70
CA HIS A 47 -3.68 5.63 -14.78
C HIS A 47 -3.49 6.98 -15.50
N TRP A 48 -2.31 7.60 -15.40
CA TRP A 48 -1.98 8.80 -16.14
C TRP A 48 -1.84 8.58 -17.66
N ALA A 49 -1.38 7.40 -18.08
CA ALA A 49 -1.30 7.06 -19.51
C ALA A 49 -2.71 6.87 -20.08
N LEU A 50 -3.57 6.20 -19.32
CA LEU A 50 -4.99 6.04 -19.63
C LEU A 50 -5.72 7.39 -19.73
N TYR A 51 -5.49 8.28 -18.77
CA TYR A 51 -6.04 9.64 -18.78
C TYR A 51 -5.60 10.44 -20.01
N ARG A 52 -4.32 10.38 -20.40
CA ARG A 52 -3.86 11.03 -21.64
C ARG A 52 -4.53 10.48 -22.89
N ALA A 53 -4.63 9.15 -23.01
CA ALA A 53 -5.34 8.52 -24.12
C ALA A 53 -6.83 8.88 -24.17
N ARG A 54 -7.44 9.20 -23.02
CA ARG A 54 -8.80 9.71 -22.97
C ARG A 54 -8.89 11.12 -23.57
N ILE A 55 -7.95 12.00 -23.22
CA ILE A 55 -7.88 13.35 -23.83
C ILE A 55 -7.73 13.23 -25.36
N ASP A 56 -6.92 12.29 -25.85
CA ASP A 56 -6.78 12.06 -27.29
C ASP A 56 -8.11 11.65 -27.95
N ALA A 57 -8.92 10.82 -27.26
CA ALA A 57 -10.25 10.43 -27.73
C ALA A 57 -11.24 11.62 -27.72
N GLU A 58 -11.17 12.49 -26.71
CA GLU A 58 -11.93 13.75 -26.65
C GLU A 58 -11.57 14.66 -27.83
N CYS A 59 -10.28 14.88 -28.09
CA CYS A 59 -9.81 15.68 -29.23
C CYS A 59 -10.27 15.10 -30.57
N PHE A 60 -10.17 13.79 -30.75
CA PHE A 60 -10.63 13.11 -31.97
C PHE A 60 -12.12 13.36 -32.25
N LEU A 61 -12.98 13.22 -31.25
CA LEU A 61 -14.42 13.45 -31.41
C LEU A 61 -14.76 14.92 -31.61
N ALA A 62 -14.06 15.83 -30.90
CA ALA A 62 -14.20 17.26 -31.09
C ALA A 62 -13.81 17.74 -32.50
N GLU A 63 -12.82 17.10 -33.13
CA GLU A 63 -12.44 17.36 -34.53
C GLU A 63 -13.48 16.82 -35.50
N ALA A 64 -14.01 15.62 -35.25
CA ALA A 64 -15.08 15.02 -36.05
C ALA A 64 -16.35 15.90 -36.04
N ALA A 65 -16.81 16.35 -34.86
CA ALA A 65 -17.97 17.23 -34.73
C ALA A 65 -17.80 18.54 -35.52
N ARG A 66 -16.63 19.18 -35.40
CA ARG A 66 -16.31 20.39 -36.18
C ARG A 66 -16.35 20.14 -37.70
N SER A 67 -15.90 18.98 -38.15
CA SER A 67 -15.93 18.63 -39.59
C SER A 67 -17.36 18.45 -40.12
N GLU A 68 -18.31 18.13 -39.25
CA GLU A 68 -19.74 18.00 -39.56
C GLU A 68 -20.51 19.33 -39.43
N GLY A 69 -19.82 20.44 -39.15
CA GLY A 69 -20.40 21.78 -39.02
C GLY A 69 -20.96 22.11 -37.63
N GLN A 70 -20.80 21.21 -36.66
CA GLN A 70 -21.09 21.45 -35.25
C GLN A 70 -19.97 22.28 -34.59
N ASP A 71 -20.10 22.58 -33.30
CA ASP A 71 -18.98 23.06 -32.47
C ASP A 71 -18.06 21.86 -32.12
N ASP A 72 -17.19 22.02 -31.12
CA ASP A 72 -16.27 20.99 -30.61
C ASP A 72 -16.88 20.14 -29.49
N GLU A 73 -18.15 19.75 -29.66
CA GLU A 73 -18.94 19.05 -28.65
C GLU A 73 -18.96 17.53 -28.83
N TYR A 74 -19.03 16.80 -27.73
CA TYR A 74 -19.07 15.33 -27.70
C TYR A 74 -19.73 14.83 -26.42
N GLU A 75 -20.37 13.66 -26.49
CA GLU A 75 -21.02 13.01 -25.35
C GLU A 75 -20.09 11.95 -24.71
N ILE A 76 -20.18 11.83 -23.38
CA ILE A 76 -19.29 10.98 -22.56
C ILE A 76 -19.26 9.52 -23.00
N SER A 77 -20.40 8.92 -23.31
CA SER A 77 -20.46 7.50 -23.70
C SER A 77 -19.74 7.27 -25.03
N ALA A 78 -19.82 8.22 -25.97
CA ALA A 78 -19.04 8.19 -27.20
C ALA A 78 -17.53 8.32 -26.95
N VAL A 79 -17.11 9.25 -26.07
CA VAL A 79 -15.70 9.39 -25.65
C VAL A 79 -15.18 8.10 -25.05
N LEU A 80 -15.92 7.52 -24.10
CA LEU A 80 -15.52 6.30 -23.41
C LEU A 80 -15.45 5.10 -24.35
N HIS A 81 -16.37 5.00 -25.33
CA HIS A 81 -16.31 3.98 -26.36
C HIS A 81 -15.03 4.10 -27.20
N GLN A 82 -14.75 5.30 -27.73
CA GLN A 82 -13.57 5.55 -28.56
C GLN A 82 -12.26 5.34 -27.77
N TRP A 83 -12.24 5.80 -26.51
CA TRP A 83 -11.11 5.63 -25.61
C TRP A 83 -10.82 4.15 -25.32
N LEU A 84 -11.86 3.34 -25.05
CA LEU A 84 -11.69 1.91 -24.82
C LEU A 84 -11.15 1.18 -26.06
N LEU A 85 -11.58 1.55 -27.27
CA LEU A 85 -10.99 1.02 -28.52
C LEU A 85 -9.49 1.35 -28.64
N ALA A 86 -9.09 2.54 -28.18
CA ALA A 86 -7.70 2.96 -28.18
C ALA A 86 -6.85 2.20 -27.15
N VAL A 87 -7.37 1.93 -25.94
CA VAL A 87 -6.57 1.40 -24.83
C VAL A 87 -6.65 -0.12 -24.63
N PHE A 88 -7.71 -0.77 -25.10
CA PHE A 88 -7.91 -2.21 -24.90
C PHE A 88 -7.27 -3.05 -26.02
N CYS A 89 -6.65 -4.16 -25.65
CA CYS A 89 -6.16 -5.20 -26.55
C CYS A 89 -7.17 -6.35 -26.77
N ARG A 90 -8.28 -6.34 -26.03
CA ARG A 90 -9.35 -7.34 -26.10
C ARG A 90 -10.71 -6.65 -26.33
N PRO A 91 -11.68 -7.34 -26.97
CA PRO A 91 -13.04 -6.83 -27.07
C PRO A 91 -13.64 -6.55 -25.69
N PHE A 92 -14.50 -5.54 -25.61
CA PHE A 92 -15.29 -5.22 -24.43
C PHE A 92 -16.78 -5.26 -24.75
N ASP A 93 -17.59 -5.47 -23.71
CA ASP A 93 -19.04 -5.47 -23.85
C ASP A 93 -19.58 -4.09 -24.23
N THR A 94 -20.60 -4.06 -25.09
CA THR A 94 -21.21 -2.82 -25.62
C THR A 94 -21.82 -1.91 -24.56
N THR A 95 -22.15 -2.43 -23.38
CA THR A 95 -22.69 -1.62 -22.27
C THR A 95 -21.60 -0.98 -21.41
N LEU A 96 -20.33 -1.37 -21.58
CA LEU A 96 -19.23 -0.88 -20.74
C LEU A 96 -19.05 0.65 -20.79
N PRO A 97 -19.09 1.33 -21.96
CA PRO A 97 -19.01 2.79 -22.01
C PRO A 97 -20.09 3.47 -21.17
N CYS A 98 -21.36 3.03 -21.27
CA CYS A 98 -22.46 3.59 -20.48
C CYS A 98 -22.29 3.34 -18.98
N ARG A 99 -21.80 2.16 -18.59
CA ARG A 99 -21.49 1.87 -17.18
C ARG A 99 -20.36 2.75 -16.64
N LEU A 100 -19.34 3.03 -17.46
CA LEU A 100 -18.26 3.94 -17.09
C LEU A 100 -18.74 5.39 -17.02
N ALA A 101 -19.67 5.80 -17.89
CA ALA A 101 -20.31 7.11 -17.82
C ALA A 101 -21.13 7.27 -16.53
N GLU A 102 -21.86 6.22 -16.13
CA GLU A 102 -22.57 6.22 -14.84
C GLU A 102 -21.60 6.23 -13.66
N PHE A 103 -20.50 5.47 -13.70
CA PHE A 103 -19.45 5.57 -12.69
C PHE A 103 -18.92 7.01 -12.58
N GLU A 104 -18.63 7.66 -13.71
CA GLU A 104 -18.15 9.04 -13.72
C GLU A 104 -19.16 10.04 -13.15
N LEU A 105 -20.45 9.86 -13.45
CA LEU A 105 -21.53 10.63 -12.83
C LEU A 105 -21.55 10.46 -11.31
N GLN A 106 -21.37 9.23 -10.81
CA GLN A 106 -21.29 8.99 -9.37
C GLN A 106 -20.05 9.66 -8.74
N VAL A 107 -18.92 9.71 -9.46
CA VAL A 107 -17.74 10.46 -9.00
C VAL A 107 -18.04 11.96 -8.99
N GLU A 108 -18.68 12.52 -10.02
CA GLU A 108 -19.11 13.92 -10.04
C GLU A 108 -20.04 14.24 -8.87
N ILE A 109 -21.04 13.40 -8.62
CA ILE A 109 -21.92 13.53 -7.44
C ILE A 109 -21.07 13.48 -6.16
N ALA A 110 -20.14 12.54 -6.01
CA ALA A 110 -19.35 12.41 -4.79
C ALA A 110 -18.35 13.57 -4.56
N ARG A 111 -17.96 14.30 -5.60
CA ARG A 111 -16.94 15.38 -5.57
C ARG A 111 -17.51 16.78 -5.76
N SER A 112 -18.80 16.90 -6.03
CA SER A 112 -19.48 18.19 -6.16
C SER A 112 -20.35 18.53 -4.94
N PHE A 113 -20.58 19.82 -4.76
CA PHE A 113 -21.50 20.38 -3.77
C PHE A 113 -22.15 21.65 -4.34
N LYS A 114 -23.34 21.99 -3.84
CA LYS A 114 -24.07 23.21 -4.19
C LYS A 114 -23.25 24.44 -3.80
N ASP A 115 -23.16 25.44 -4.67
CA ASP A 115 -22.57 26.73 -4.33
C ASP A 115 -23.39 27.40 -3.20
N PRO A 116 -22.76 27.87 -2.11
CA PRO A 116 -23.47 28.41 -0.96
C PRO A 116 -24.22 29.72 -1.23
N ASP A 117 -23.78 30.54 -2.19
CA ASP A 117 -24.25 31.92 -2.36
C ASP A 117 -25.18 32.07 -3.58
N ILE A 118 -25.31 31.04 -4.42
CA ILE A 118 -25.97 31.16 -5.73
C ILE A 118 -27.47 31.48 -5.63
N GLU A 119 -28.21 30.88 -4.71
CA GLU A 119 -29.67 31.11 -4.60
C GLU A 119 -29.99 32.55 -4.22
N ASP A 120 -29.28 33.09 -3.23
CA ASP A 120 -29.43 34.48 -2.79
C ASP A 120 -29.03 35.45 -3.91
N PHE A 121 -27.95 35.14 -4.63
CA PHE A 121 -27.51 35.94 -5.78
C PHE A 121 -28.59 35.99 -6.88
N LEU A 122 -29.24 34.87 -7.15
CA LEU A 122 -30.27 34.76 -8.18
C LEU A 122 -31.54 35.54 -7.84
N LEU A 123 -31.79 35.93 -6.59
CA LEU A 123 -32.95 36.77 -6.22
C LEU A 123 -32.93 38.15 -6.89
N ALA A 124 -31.75 38.66 -7.24
CA ALA A 124 -31.61 39.95 -7.92
C ALA A 124 -32.07 39.92 -9.39
N TYR A 125 -32.23 38.73 -9.98
CA TYR A 125 -32.51 38.53 -11.40
C TYR A 125 -33.73 37.62 -11.62
N PRO A 126 -34.94 38.05 -11.24
CA PRO A 126 -36.14 37.21 -11.30
C PRO A 126 -36.54 36.90 -12.74
N ALA A 127 -36.97 35.64 -12.98
CA ALA A 127 -37.50 35.19 -14.25
C ALA A 127 -38.82 34.41 -14.09
N GLU A 128 -39.51 34.15 -15.19
CA GLU A 128 -40.68 33.25 -15.23
C GLU A 128 -40.25 31.78 -15.22
N ARG A 129 -39.15 31.46 -15.89
CA ARG A 129 -38.57 30.11 -16.00
C ARG A 129 -37.06 30.11 -15.75
N ASN A 130 -36.57 29.09 -15.06
CA ASN A 130 -35.15 28.83 -14.85
C ASN A 130 -34.75 27.56 -15.61
N CYS A 131 -33.65 27.61 -16.35
CA CYS A 131 -33.04 26.45 -16.98
C CYS A 131 -31.54 26.42 -16.69
N PHE A 132 -30.91 25.25 -16.70
CA PHE A 132 -29.45 25.19 -16.75
C PHE A 132 -29.00 25.27 -18.22
N LEU A 133 -27.82 25.86 -18.45
CA LEU A 133 -27.19 25.92 -19.76
C LEU A 133 -25.69 25.69 -19.61
N SER A 134 -25.23 24.50 -19.97
CA SER A 134 -23.87 24.05 -19.67
C SER A 134 -23.14 23.58 -20.93
N ASP A 135 -21.91 24.06 -21.08
CA ASP A 135 -20.96 23.50 -22.05
C ASP A 135 -20.30 22.28 -21.39
N PHE A 136 -20.90 21.10 -21.57
CA PHE A 136 -20.52 19.89 -20.85
C PHE A 136 -20.81 18.60 -21.61
N TYR A 137 -19.99 17.58 -21.37
CA TYR A 137 -20.01 16.30 -22.07
C TYR A 137 -21.03 15.28 -21.52
N MET A 138 -21.66 15.58 -20.38
CA MET A 138 -22.77 14.77 -19.87
C MET A 138 -24.10 15.37 -20.31
N ASN A 139 -25.00 14.51 -20.79
CA ASN A 139 -26.30 14.91 -21.32
C ASN A 139 -27.22 15.53 -20.24
N SER A 140 -28.32 16.15 -20.67
CA SER A 140 -29.21 16.90 -19.78
C SER A 140 -29.89 16.01 -18.74
N SER A 141 -30.11 14.72 -19.04
CA SER A 141 -30.63 13.74 -18.09
C SER A 141 -29.65 13.48 -16.94
N MET A 142 -28.36 13.30 -17.25
CA MET A 142 -27.31 13.11 -16.25
C MET A 142 -27.09 14.37 -15.40
N LEU A 143 -27.06 15.55 -16.03
CA LEU A 143 -26.96 16.83 -15.32
C LEU A 143 -28.17 17.08 -14.41
N GLY A 144 -29.38 16.80 -14.89
CA GLY A 144 -30.60 16.92 -14.09
C GLY A 144 -30.57 16.02 -12.85
N ARG A 145 -30.18 14.75 -13.01
CA ARG A 145 -29.97 13.82 -11.88
C ARG A 145 -28.93 14.35 -10.89
N LEU A 146 -27.81 14.88 -11.39
CA LEU A 146 -26.77 15.43 -10.55
C LEU A 146 -27.25 16.66 -9.75
N LEU A 147 -28.01 17.56 -10.37
CA LEU A 147 -28.58 18.73 -9.71
C LEU A 147 -29.63 18.33 -8.66
N GLU A 148 -30.46 17.33 -8.95
CA GLU A 148 -31.44 16.76 -8.02
C GLU A 148 -30.75 16.20 -6.76
N GLU A 149 -29.71 15.38 -6.93
CA GLU A 149 -28.91 14.82 -5.83
C GLU A 149 -28.23 15.89 -4.96
N LYS A 150 -28.04 17.10 -5.51
CA LYS A 150 -27.48 18.26 -4.80
C LYS A 150 -28.52 19.22 -4.24
N GLY A 151 -29.81 18.85 -4.33
CA GLY A 151 -30.92 19.64 -3.80
C GLY A 151 -31.22 20.90 -4.62
N LEU A 152 -30.82 20.94 -5.90
CA LEU A 152 -31.04 22.07 -6.81
C LEU A 152 -32.21 21.88 -7.77
N GLY A 153 -32.87 20.71 -7.75
CA GLY A 153 -34.00 20.42 -8.65
C GLY A 153 -35.16 21.42 -8.56
N ALA A 154 -35.44 21.97 -7.37
CA ALA A 154 -36.46 23.01 -7.20
C ALA A 154 -36.07 24.35 -7.83
N LEU A 155 -34.77 24.65 -7.93
CA LEU A 155 -34.25 25.87 -8.54
C LEU A 155 -34.18 25.73 -10.07
N VAL A 156 -33.69 24.58 -10.53
CA VAL A 156 -33.44 24.25 -11.93
C VAL A 156 -33.67 22.75 -12.15
N CYS A 157 -34.81 22.39 -12.77
CA CYS A 157 -35.18 21.00 -13.04
C CYS A 157 -34.96 20.57 -14.51
N GLU A 158 -34.69 21.52 -15.39
CA GLU A 158 -34.58 21.31 -16.83
C GLU A 158 -33.52 22.22 -17.42
N GLY A 159 -32.97 21.86 -18.58
CA GLY A 159 -31.90 22.61 -19.19
C GLY A 159 -31.35 21.94 -20.42
N ILE A 160 -30.24 22.50 -20.92
CA ILE A 160 -29.58 22.07 -22.14
C ILE A 160 -28.09 21.85 -21.85
N ALA A 161 -27.62 20.67 -22.23
CA ALA A 161 -26.20 20.33 -22.33
C ALA A 161 -25.73 20.51 -23.78
N SER A 162 -24.58 21.17 -23.96
CA SER A 162 -23.99 21.42 -25.29
C SER A 162 -23.78 20.13 -26.09
N CYS A 163 -23.40 19.02 -25.43
CA CYS A 163 -23.14 17.74 -26.09
C CYS A 163 -24.35 17.12 -26.80
N GLU A 164 -25.58 17.45 -26.38
CA GLU A 164 -26.80 16.94 -27.02
C GLU A 164 -27.14 17.71 -28.31
N ILE A 165 -26.76 18.98 -28.36
CA ILE A 165 -27.09 19.88 -29.46
C ILE A 165 -25.95 19.96 -30.48
N GLY A 166 -24.71 19.69 -30.04
CA GLY A 166 -23.51 19.90 -30.84
C GLY A 166 -23.13 21.38 -30.96
N LEU A 167 -23.66 22.25 -30.09
CA LEU A 167 -23.44 23.70 -30.10
C LEU A 167 -23.10 24.18 -28.69
N ASN A 168 -22.20 25.15 -28.57
CA ASN A 168 -21.77 25.67 -27.27
C ASN A 168 -21.95 27.17 -27.08
N LYS A 169 -21.86 27.61 -25.82
CA LYS A 169 -21.98 29.02 -25.43
C LYS A 169 -20.84 29.83 -25.99
N ARG A 170 -19.62 29.26 -26.04
CA ARG A 170 -18.42 29.93 -26.58
C ARG A 170 -18.60 30.46 -27.99
N SER A 171 -19.30 29.73 -28.87
CA SER A 171 -19.60 30.16 -30.23
C SER A 171 -20.80 31.12 -30.33
N GLY A 172 -21.58 31.24 -29.25
CA GLY A 172 -22.85 31.98 -29.20
C GLY A 172 -24.03 31.22 -29.82
N ARG A 173 -23.77 30.13 -30.56
CA ARG A 173 -24.80 29.36 -31.27
C ARG A 173 -25.79 28.68 -30.32
N LEU A 174 -25.33 28.26 -29.13
CA LEU A 174 -26.21 27.64 -28.14
C LEU A 174 -27.26 28.63 -27.59
N PHE A 175 -26.92 29.91 -27.41
CA PHE A 175 -27.90 30.94 -27.01
C PHE A 175 -28.98 31.13 -28.09
N GLN A 176 -28.60 31.13 -29.37
CA GLN A 176 -29.54 31.24 -30.49
C GLN A 176 -30.47 30.01 -30.56
N HIS A 177 -29.94 28.82 -30.27
CA HIS A 177 -30.74 27.61 -30.14
C HIS A 177 -31.76 27.74 -29.00
N VAL A 178 -31.34 28.22 -27.82
CA VAL A 178 -32.24 28.49 -26.67
C VAL A 178 -33.37 29.45 -27.06
N HIS A 179 -33.06 30.55 -27.75
CA HIS A 179 -34.06 31.52 -28.19
C HIS A 179 -35.08 30.89 -29.15
N SER A 180 -34.60 30.07 -30.09
CA SER A 180 -35.45 29.36 -31.06
C SER A 180 -36.34 28.32 -30.38
N LEU A 181 -35.79 27.55 -29.43
CA LEU A 181 -36.51 26.51 -28.69
C LEU A 181 -37.63 27.08 -27.82
N HIS A 182 -37.37 28.19 -27.14
CA HIS A 182 -38.32 28.80 -26.21
C HIS A 182 -39.17 29.92 -26.81
N GLY A 183 -38.93 30.32 -28.07
CA GLY A 183 -39.67 31.39 -28.73
C GLY A 183 -39.54 32.75 -28.05
N ILE A 184 -38.36 33.07 -27.53
CA ILE A 184 -38.09 34.32 -26.78
C ILE A 184 -37.11 35.22 -27.53
N PHE A 185 -37.19 36.53 -27.28
CA PHE A 185 -36.20 37.49 -27.79
C PHE A 185 -34.97 37.55 -26.87
N PRO A 186 -33.76 37.87 -27.40
CA PRO A 186 -32.54 37.97 -26.60
C PRO A 186 -32.65 38.87 -25.36
N LYS A 187 -33.33 40.02 -25.48
CA LYS A 187 -33.59 40.95 -24.37
C LYS A 187 -34.50 40.40 -23.25
N GLU A 188 -35.21 39.32 -23.50
CA GLU A 188 -36.08 38.64 -22.52
C GLU A 188 -35.35 37.50 -21.80
N HIS A 189 -34.08 37.26 -22.17
CA HIS A 189 -33.21 36.23 -21.64
C HIS A 189 -32.13 36.88 -20.77
N VAL A 190 -31.99 36.40 -19.53
CA VAL A 190 -30.83 36.65 -18.68
C VAL A 190 -30.01 35.37 -18.51
N HIS A 191 -28.69 35.45 -18.61
CA HIS A 191 -27.78 34.34 -18.35
C HIS A 191 -26.87 34.68 -17.16
N VAL A 192 -26.68 33.72 -16.26
CA VAL A 192 -25.81 33.83 -15.08
C VAL A 192 -24.74 32.75 -15.16
N GLY A 193 -23.47 33.13 -15.12
CA GLY A 193 -22.34 32.20 -15.18
C GLY A 193 -21.03 32.81 -14.71
N ASP A 194 -20.00 31.98 -14.55
CA ASP A 194 -18.69 32.37 -14.02
C ASP A 194 -17.68 32.69 -15.13
N ASN A 195 -17.86 32.14 -16.33
CA ASN A 195 -16.87 32.23 -17.38
C ASN A 195 -17.03 33.52 -18.19
N ARG A 196 -16.00 34.37 -18.11
CA ARG A 196 -15.99 35.66 -18.82
C ARG A 196 -16.22 35.53 -20.34
N TRP A 197 -15.68 34.51 -20.99
CA TRP A 197 -15.83 34.37 -22.44
C TRP A 197 -17.18 33.74 -22.82
N SER A 198 -17.48 32.54 -22.30
CA SER A 198 -18.66 31.77 -22.72
C SER A 198 -19.96 32.33 -22.15
N ASP A 199 -19.95 32.82 -20.92
CA ASP A 199 -21.18 33.18 -20.21
C ASP A 199 -21.45 34.69 -20.32
N ILE A 200 -20.40 35.50 -20.45
CA ILE A 200 -20.54 36.97 -20.50
C ILE A 200 -20.41 37.47 -21.93
N GLU A 201 -19.20 37.44 -22.49
CA GLU A 201 -18.93 38.07 -23.79
C GLU A 201 -19.73 37.41 -24.93
N ALA A 202 -19.86 36.09 -24.96
CA ALA A 202 -20.62 35.39 -25.98
C ALA A 202 -22.15 35.57 -25.81
N ALA A 203 -22.65 35.61 -24.57
CA ALA A 203 -24.06 35.89 -24.29
C ALA A 203 -24.44 37.32 -24.71
N GLU A 204 -23.62 38.32 -24.35
CA GLU A 204 -23.83 39.73 -24.73
C GLU A 204 -23.82 39.91 -26.26
N LYS A 205 -22.89 39.24 -26.97
CA LYS A 205 -22.85 39.23 -28.45
C LYS A 205 -24.12 38.65 -29.07
N SER A 206 -24.77 37.70 -28.39
CA SER A 206 -26.06 37.13 -28.78
C SER A 206 -27.26 37.98 -28.32
N GLY A 207 -27.04 39.16 -27.71
CA GLY A 207 -28.06 40.08 -27.24
C GLY A 207 -28.73 39.67 -25.92
N VAL A 208 -28.17 38.70 -25.21
CA VAL A 208 -28.64 38.21 -23.89
C VAL A 208 -28.14 39.15 -22.79
N THR A 209 -28.94 39.36 -21.75
CA THR A 209 -28.44 40.05 -20.55
C THR A 209 -27.52 39.10 -19.78
N ALA A 210 -26.22 39.38 -19.74
CA ALA A 210 -25.27 38.52 -19.05
C ALA A 210 -24.95 39.04 -17.63
N VAL A 211 -24.80 38.12 -16.68
CA VAL A 211 -24.49 38.40 -15.29
C VAL A 211 -23.32 37.53 -14.86
N HIS A 212 -22.21 38.18 -14.49
CA HIS A 212 -21.00 37.51 -14.06
C HIS A 212 -21.05 37.15 -12.58
N TYR A 213 -21.02 35.86 -12.30
CA TYR A 213 -21.06 35.29 -10.96
C TYR A 213 -19.69 34.74 -10.57
N LEU A 214 -18.93 35.51 -9.78
CA LEU A 214 -17.57 35.15 -9.40
C LEU A 214 -17.27 35.51 -7.93
N PRO A 215 -17.83 34.76 -6.95
CA PRO A 215 -17.55 34.98 -5.54
C PRO A 215 -16.06 34.74 -5.24
N ALA A 216 -15.41 35.74 -4.60
CA ALA A 216 -13.96 35.76 -4.43
C ALA A 216 -13.41 34.57 -3.62
N THR A 217 -14.11 34.15 -2.56
CA THR A 217 -13.69 33.02 -1.71
C THR A 217 -13.72 31.71 -2.48
N SER A 218 -14.85 31.36 -3.10
CA SER A 218 -15.00 30.12 -3.88
C SER A 218 -14.03 30.08 -5.07
N HIS A 219 -13.78 31.24 -5.71
CA HIS A 219 -12.80 31.34 -6.79
C HIS A 219 -11.37 31.08 -6.30
N ALA A 220 -10.98 31.62 -5.14
CA ALA A 220 -9.66 31.38 -4.57
C ALA A 220 -9.45 29.90 -4.18
N GLU A 221 -10.49 29.25 -3.62
CA GLU A 221 -10.44 27.80 -3.33
C GLU A 221 -10.28 26.95 -4.59
N ARG A 222 -10.97 27.31 -5.68
CA ARG A 222 -10.85 26.65 -6.98
C ARG A 222 -9.41 26.72 -7.51
N LEU A 223 -8.79 27.90 -7.47
CA LEU A 223 -7.38 28.09 -7.86
C LEU A 223 -6.41 27.29 -6.98
N ALA A 224 -6.69 27.18 -5.67
CA ALA A 224 -5.89 26.34 -4.79
C ALA A 224 -5.98 24.85 -5.17
N ARG A 225 -7.19 24.36 -5.50
CA ARG A 225 -7.42 22.97 -5.97
C ARG A 225 -6.74 22.69 -7.31
N GLU A 226 -6.77 23.63 -8.25
CA GLU A 226 -6.03 23.56 -9.52
C GLU A 226 -4.53 23.32 -9.28
N ARG A 227 -3.91 24.12 -8.42
CA ARG A 227 -2.49 23.97 -8.07
C ARG A 227 -2.15 22.59 -7.53
N LEU A 228 -3.02 22.02 -6.69
CA LEU A 228 -2.81 20.70 -6.09
C LEU A 228 -2.95 19.57 -7.11
N PHE A 229 -3.75 19.74 -8.16
CA PHE A 229 -3.86 18.76 -9.24
C PHE A 229 -2.62 18.74 -10.14
N PHE A 230 -2.15 19.92 -10.58
CA PHE A 230 -1.03 20.00 -11.53
C PHE A 230 0.35 19.67 -10.92
N SER A 231 0.47 19.62 -9.59
CA SER A 231 1.74 19.27 -8.93
C SER A 231 1.53 18.26 -7.80
N ARG A 232 1.98 17.01 -8.05
CA ARG A 232 2.03 15.96 -7.02
C ARG A 232 2.91 16.32 -5.83
N GLU A 233 3.99 17.06 -6.08
CA GLU A 233 4.84 17.58 -5.01
C GLU A 233 4.08 18.56 -4.13
N ALA A 234 3.36 19.53 -4.71
CA ALA A 234 2.55 20.47 -3.96
C ALA A 234 1.44 19.76 -3.17
N LEU A 235 0.80 18.75 -3.77
CA LEU A 235 -0.20 17.92 -3.09
C LEU A 235 0.38 17.21 -1.87
N PHE A 236 1.51 16.51 -2.03
CA PHE A 236 2.10 15.74 -0.93
C PHE A 236 2.72 16.63 0.15
N GLU A 237 3.22 17.81 -0.19
CA GLU A 237 3.63 18.81 0.82
C GLU A 237 2.43 19.38 1.58
N HIS A 238 1.34 19.70 0.88
CA HIS A 238 0.10 20.17 1.51
C HIS A 238 -0.44 19.15 2.51
N ILE A 239 -0.55 17.88 2.12
CA ILE A 239 -1.03 16.82 3.01
C ILE A 239 -0.08 16.62 4.20
N ARG A 240 1.24 16.65 3.97
CA ARG A 240 2.22 16.50 5.06
C ARG A 240 2.15 17.65 6.06
N ALA A 241 2.01 18.89 5.60
CA ALA A 241 1.85 20.05 6.47
C ALA A 241 0.63 19.90 7.38
N LEU A 242 -0.52 19.51 6.80
CA LEU A 242 -1.73 19.22 7.59
C LEU A 242 -1.52 18.11 8.62
N CYS A 243 -0.85 17.01 8.23
CA CYS A 243 -0.56 15.92 9.15
C CYS A 243 0.39 16.34 10.27
N ALA A 244 1.39 17.18 9.97
CA ALA A 244 2.35 17.67 10.94
C ALA A 244 1.69 18.59 11.97
N ASP A 245 0.83 19.51 11.53
CA ASP A 245 0.06 20.41 12.39
C ASP A 245 -0.87 19.62 13.31
N GLU A 246 -1.62 18.67 12.77
CA GLU A 246 -2.51 17.81 13.56
C GLU A 246 -1.71 16.92 14.53
N ALA A 247 -0.59 16.35 14.10
CA ALA A 247 0.25 15.54 14.98
C ALA A 247 0.85 16.36 16.12
N LEU A 248 1.18 17.64 15.88
CA LEU A 248 1.63 18.55 16.92
C LEU A 248 0.52 18.76 17.97
N GLN A 249 -0.72 18.99 17.53
CA GLN A 249 -1.87 19.16 18.41
C GLN A 249 -2.21 17.86 19.17
N ALA A 250 -2.29 16.73 18.48
CA ALA A 250 -2.66 15.45 19.07
C ALA A 250 -1.60 14.92 20.06
N SER A 251 -0.35 15.36 19.94
CA SER A 251 0.73 15.00 20.86
C SER A 251 0.81 15.88 22.13
N GLN A 252 -0.08 16.87 22.28
CA GLN A 252 -0.15 17.69 23.49
C GLN A 252 -0.50 16.81 24.71
N GLY A 253 0.25 16.97 25.79
CA GLY A 253 0.08 16.19 27.02
C GLY A 253 0.81 14.83 27.04
N MET A 254 1.41 14.41 25.94
CA MET A 254 2.32 13.27 25.92
C MET A 254 3.67 13.64 26.53
N SER A 255 4.42 12.64 27.05
CA SER A 255 5.81 12.88 27.42
C SER A 255 6.66 13.23 26.18
N VAL A 256 7.82 13.88 26.38
CA VAL A 256 8.70 14.32 25.29
C VAL A 256 9.02 13.18 24.30
N LYS A 257 9.36 12.00 24.83
CA LYS A 257 9.71 10.81 24.03
C LYS A 257 8.50 10.27 23.25
N GLN A 258 7.33 10.20 23.88
CA GLN A 258 6.09 9.74 23.23
C GLN A 258 5.64 10.71 22.13
N ALA A 259 5.71 12.01 22.39
CA ALA A 259 5.38 13.04 21.41
C ALA A 259 6.35 13.01 20.21
N ALA A 260 7.63 12.77 20.45
CA ALA A 260 8.64 12.60 19.39
C ALA A 260 8.37 11.34 18.55
N ALA A 261 8.04 10.21 19.19
CA ALA A 261 7.65 8.97 18.51
C ALA A 261 6.41 9.18 17.63
N PHE A 262 5.39 9.86 18.17
CA PHE A 262 4.15 10.15 17.45
C PHE A 262 4.39 10.98 16.20
N ARG A 263 5.14 12.09 16.31
CA ARG A 263 5.47 12.94 15.15
C ARG A 263 6.32 12.21 14.12
N LEU A 264 7.32 11.42 14.57
CA LEU A 264 8.10 10.56 13.68
C LEU A 264 7.21 9.57 12.91
N GLY A 265 6.17 9.05 13.56
CA GLY A 265 5.15 8.23 12.93
C GLY A 265 4.39 8.96 11.83
N ALA A 266 3.88 10.16 12.12
CA ALA A 266 3.19 10.99 11.14
C ALA A 266 4.08 11.32 9.93
N ASP A 267 5.36 11.64 10.16
CA ASP A 267 6.35 11.91 9.11
C ASP A 267 6.67 10.65 8.27
N ALA A 268 6.70 9.48 8.91
CA ALA A 268 6.97 8.21 8.26
C ALA A 268 5.74 7.60 7.56
N ALA A 269 4.55 8.15 7.76
CA ALA A 269 3.29 7.61 7.25
C ALA A 269 3.25 7.33 5.73
N PRO A 270 3.87 8.13 4.84
CA PRO A 270 3.85 7.85 3.40
C PRO A 270 4.38 6.46 3.01
N LEU A 271 5.32 5.88 3.78
CA LEU A 271 5.82 4.52 3.56
C LEU A 271 4.71 3.48 3.74
N PHE A 272 3.96 3.58 4.83
CA PHE A 272 2.93 2.61 5.20
C PHE A 272 1.62 2.82 4.45
N ILE A 273 1.27 4.08 4.18
CA ILE A 273 0.12 4.44 3.35
C ILE A 273 0.33 3.97 1.91
N GLY A 274 1.52 4.21 1.35
CA GLY A 274 1.89 3.71 0.04
C GLY A 274 1.83 2.17 -0.03
N PHE A 275 2.29 1.48 1.01
CA PHE A 275 2.20 0.02 1.09
C PHE A 275 0.74 -0.47 1.16
N ALA A 276 -0.11 0.16 1.98
CA ALA A 276 -1.53 -0.19 2.07
C ALA A 276 -2.30 0.07 0.76
N LEU A 277 -2.01 1.18 0.07
CA LEU A 277 -2.53 1.43 -1.28
C LEU A 277 -2.07 0.34 -2.25
N TRP A 278 -0.78 -0.01 -2.22
CA TRP A 278 -0.25 -1.05 -3.08
C TRP A 278 -0.91 -2.41 -2.82
N ILE A 279 -1.18 -2.76 -1.56
CA ILE A 279 -1.93 -3.98 -1.21
C ILE A 279 -3.33 -3.96 -1.84
N ALA A 280 -4.06 -2.85 -1.72
CA ALA A 280 -5.40 -2.72 -2.32
C ALA A 280 -5.34 -2.85 -3.85
N GLU A 281 -4.34 -2.24 -4.49
CA GLU A 281 -4.12 -2.34 -5.93
C GLU A 281 -3.80 -3.75 -6.38
N GLN A 282 -2.88 -4.44 -5.69
CA GLN A 282 -2.55 -5.84 -5.99
C GLN A 282 -3.75 -6.76 -5.75
N ALA A 283 -4.54 -6.52 -4.70
CA ALA A 283 -5.74 -7.31 -4.43
C ALA A 283 -6.73 -7.28 -5.60
N LEU A 284 -6.98 -6.09 -6.17
CA LEU A 284 -7.85 -5.92 -7.33
C LEU A 284 -7.22 -6.48 -8.61
N VAL A 285 -5.96 -6.12 -8.90
CA VAL A 285 -5.28 -6.53 -10.14
C VAL A 285 -5.08 -8.05 -10.21
N LYS A 286 -4.75 -8.69 -9.10
CA LYS A 286 -4.59 -10.15 -9.01
C LYS A 286 -5.92 -10.88 -8.84
N LYS A 287 -7.03 -10.15 -8.67
CA LYS A 287 -8.37 -10.68 -8.40
C LYS A 287 -8.35 -11.65 -7.23
N LEU A 288 -7.81 -11.19 -6.10
CA LEU A 288 -7.72 -11.97 -4.87
C LEU A 288 -9.11 -12.04 -4.23
N ASP A 289 -9.43 -13.19 -3.68
CA ASP A 289 -10.71 -13.46 -3.03
C ASP A 289 -10.69 -13.07 -1.55
N GLN A 290 -9.52 -13.16 -0.91
CA GLN A 290 -9.32 -12.87 0.52
C GLN A 290 -7.91 -12.32 0.80
N LEU A 291 -7.77 -11.55 1.88
CA LEU A 291 -6.51 -11.00 2.36
C LEU A 291 -6.23 -11.42 3.80
N HIS A 292 -5.07 -12.03 4.03
CA HIS A 292 -4.58 -12.39 5.36
C HIS A 292 -3.33 -11.60 5.72
N PHE A 293 -3.45 -10.77 6.75
CA PHE A 293 -2.34 -10.06 7.35
C PHE A 293 -1.71 -10.94 8.43
N LEU A 294 -0.44 -11.33 8.24
CA LEU A 294 0.22 -12.28 9.14
C LEU A 294 0.58 -11.61 10.46
N THR A 295 0.37 -12.29 11.59
CA THR A 295 0.57 -11.71 12.94
C THR A 295 1.99 -11.21 13.22
N ARG A 296 2.11 -10.36 14.25
CA ARG A 296 3.25 -9.49 14.60
C ARG A 296 3.19 -8.18 13.82
N GLU A 297 3.82 -8.09 12.65
CA GLU A 297 3.90 -6.86 11.86
C GLU A 297 2.62 -6.60 11.05
N GLY A 298 1.96 -7.66 10.55
CA GLY A 298 0.74 -7.52 9.76
C GLY A 298 -0.46 -7.00 10.56
N GLU A 299 -0.49 -7.14 11.88
CA GLU A 299 -1.53 -6.53 12.73
C GLU A 299 -1.55 -5.00 12.57
N PHE A 300 -0.37 -4.37 12.54
CA PHE A 300 -0.26 -2.93 12.29
C PHE A 300 -0.63 -2.57 10.84
N PHE A 301 -0.18 -3.35 9.86
CA PHE A 301 -0.52 -3.08 8.45
C PHE A 301 -2.02 -3.20 8.18
N HIS A 302 -2.72 -4.13 8.85
CA HIS A 302 -4.17 -4.24 8.76
C HIS A 302 -4.86 -3.00 9.34
N GLN A 303 -4.37 -2.45 10.45
CA GLN A 303 -4.90 -1.20 11.01
C GLN A 303 -4.75 -0.03 10.02
N VAL A 304 -3.59 0.10 9.37
CA VAL A 304 -3.38 1.14 8.33
C VAL A 304 -4.30 0.91 7.14
N PHE A 305 -4.43 -0.33 6.67
CA PHE A 305 -5.31 -0.71 5.57
C PHE A 305 -6.78 -0.37 5.87
N THR A 306 -7.29 -0.76 7.05
CA THR A 306 -8.67 -0.43 7.47
C THR A 306 -8.88 1.06 7.69
N ALA A 307 -7.86 1.81 8.13
CA ALA A 307 -7.96 3.26 8.27
C ALA A 307 -8.13 3.96 6.91
N LEU A 308 -7.49 3.44 5.86
CA LEU A 308 -7.62 3.94 4.48
C LEU A 308 -8.89 3.47 3.78
N PHE A 309 -9.35 2.23 4.04
CA PHE A 309 -10.49 1.62 3.33
C PHE A 309 -11.58 1.12 4.29
N PRO A 310 -12.20 1.98 5.13
CA PRO A 310 -13.18 1.53 6.12
C PRO A 310 -14.48 1.01 5.49
N GLN A 311 -14.81 1.44 4.28
CA GLN A 311 -15.96 0.94 3.51
C GLN A 311 -15.62 -0.31 2.68
N GLN A 312 -14.39 -0.83 2.75
CA GLN A 312 -13.90 -1.94 1.93
C GLN A 312 -14.11 -1.69 0.43
N THR A 313 -14.00 -0.43 -0.01
CA THR A 313 -14.05 -0.03 -1.41
C THR A 313 -12.82 0.80 -1.76
N PHE A 314 -12.41 0.73 -3.02
CA PHE A 314 -11.33 1.56 -3.55
C PHE A 314 -11.53 1.80 -5.06
N SER A 315 -11.54 3.06 -5.48
CA SER A 315 -11.67 3.45 -6.90
C SER A 315 -12.88 2.80 -7.60
N GLY A 316 -14.02 2.69 -6.90
CA GLY A 316 -15.25 2.10 -7.43
C GLY A 316 -15.32 0.57 -7.41
N HIS A 317 -14.35 -0.11 -6.80
CA HIS A 317 -14.33 -1.57 -6.68
C HIS A 317 -14.45 -1.99 -5.21
N THR A 318 -15.09 -3.13 -4.97
CA THR A 318 -15.09 -3.78 -3.65
C THR A 318 -13.76 -4.47 -3.43
N LEU A 319 -13.12 -4.22 -2.29
CA LEU A 319 -11.92 -4.92 -1.87
C LEU A 319 -12.30 -6.28 -1.25
N PRO A 320 -11.49 -7.32 -1.44
CA PRO A 320 -11.73 -8.60 -0.79
C PRO A 320 -11.72 -8.47 0.75
N PRO A 321 -12.45 -9.33 1.47
CA PRO A 321 -12.42 -9.37 2.92
C PRO A 321 -10.98 -9.54 3.42
N SER A 322 -10.66 -8.85 4.51
CA SER A 322 -9.34 -8.88 5.13
C SER A 322 -9.40 -9.20 6.61
N ASN A 323 -8.52 -10.08 7.07
CA ASN A 323 -8.41 -10.48 8.48
C ASN A 323 -6.96 -10.74 8.88
N ILE A 324 -6.74 -10.82 10.19
CA ILE A 324 -5.47 -11.25 10.77
C ILE A 324 -5.40 -12.78 10.73
N LEU A 325 -4.27 -13.32 10.24
CA LEU A 325 -3.97 -14.74 10.29
C LEU A 325 -2.83 -15.00 11.28
N ALA A 326 -3.13 -15.75 12.34
CA ALA A 326 -2.20 -16.04 13.42
C ALA A 326 -1.24 -17.17 13.04
N VAL A 327 -0.10 -16.78 12.46
CA VAL A 327 0.97 -17.67 12.02
C VAL A 327 2.32 -17.06 12.34
N SER A 328 3.32 -17.93 12.48
CA SER A 328 4.72 -17.55 12.52
C SER A 328 5.53 -18.54 11.70
N ARG A 329 6.82 -18.24 11.51
CA ARG A 329 7.74 -19.22 10.93
C ARG A 329 7.79 -20.50 11.77
N LEU A 330 7.69 -20.40 13.10
CA LEU A 330 7.76 -21.54 14.01
C LEU A 330 6.51 -22.41 13.86
N SER A 331 5.32 -21.78 13.88
CA SER A 331 4.05 -22.50 13.82
C SER A 331 3.74 -23.14 12.46
N THR A 332 4.50 -22.79 11.42
CA THR A 332 4.28 -23.28 10.04
C THR A 332 5.38 -24.18 9.53
N PHE A 333 6.58 -24.19 10.14
CA PHE A 333 7.71 -24.91 9.58
C PHE A 333 7.53 -26.43 9.63
N VAL A 334 7.27 -26.99 10.82
CA VAL A 334 7.16 -28.45 11.00
C VAL A 334 6.00 -29.03 10.20
N SER A 335 4.85 -28.35 10.19
CA SER A 335 3.69 -28.74 9.40
C SER A 335 3.94 -28.73 7.89
N SER A 336 4.95 -27.99 7.42
CA SER A 336 5.35 -27.95 6.01
C SER A 336 6.38 -29.01 5.60
N LEU A 337 6.87 -29.84 6.53
CA LEU A 337 7.85 -30.88 6.21
C LEU A 337 7.17 -32.02 5.44
N ARG A 338 7.72 -32.37 4.28
CA ARG A 338 7.19 -33.44 3.41
C ARG A 338 7.81 -34.81 3.70
N GLU A 339 9.02 -34.80 4.23
CA GLU A 339 9.80 -35.99 4.56
C GLU A 339 10.65 -35.73 5.80
N VAL A 340 10.98 -36.79 6.53
CA VAL A 340 11.86 -36.73 7.70
C VAL A 340 13.30 -36.89 7.23
N THR A 341 13.84 -35.81 6.66
CA THR A 341 15.23 -35.79 6.17
C THR A 341 15.94 -34.53 6.64
N ILE A 342 17.27 -34.63 6.75
CA ILE A 342 18.12 -33.46 6.97
C ILE A 342 17.99 -32.48 5.79
N GLY A 343 17.71 -32.97 4.58
CA GLY A 343 17.47 -32.15 3.40
C GLY A 343 16.30 -31.17 3.58
N GLU A 344 15.12 -31.67 3.95
CA GLU A 344 13.95 -30.83 4.23
C GLU A 344 14.20 -29.89 5.41
N MET A 345 14.85 -30.40 6.45
CA MET A 345 15.22 -29.62 7.62
C MET A 345 16.18 -28.48 7.30
N SER A 346 17.06 -28.66 6.30
CA SER A 346 18.06 -27.65 5.89
C SER A 346 17.42 -26.32 5.46
N ARG A 347 16.13 -26.31 5.08
CA ARG A 347 15.36 -25.08 4.82
C ARG A 347 15.42 -24.07 5.97
N ILE A 348 15.54 -24.54 7.22
CA ILE A 348 15.69 -23.67 8.40
C ILE A 348 17.14 -23.25 8.62
N TRP A 349 18.11 -24.17 8.46
CA TRP A 349 19.55 -23.88 8.57
C TRP A 349 20.03 -22.88 7.51
N ASP A 350 19.48 -22.94 6.30
CA ASP A 350 19.80 -22.01 5.22
C ASP A 350 19.37 -20.57 5.55
N LEU A 351 18.37 -20.42 6.42
CA LEU A 351 17.92 -19.14 6.97
C LEU A 351 18.74 -18.75 8.22
N PHE A 352 18.95 -19.71 9.12
CA PHE A 352 19.64 -19.57 10.40
C PHE A 352 20.84 -20.51 10.42
N LYS A 353 22.01 -19.97 10.05
CA LYS A 353 23.24 -20.75 9.81
C LYS A 353 23.76 -21.60 10.97
N GLU A 354 23.21 -21.41 12.16
CA GLU A 354 23.65 -22.04 13.39
C GLU A 354 22.39 -22.37 14.17
N GLN A 355 22.25 -23.63 14.61
CA GLN A 355 21.13 -24.07 15.45
C GLN A 355 21.66 -25.04 16.49
N ASN A 356 21.32 -24.84 17.76
CA ASN A 356 21.66 -25.81 18.80
C ASN A 356 20.66 -26.99 18.82
N VAL A 357 21.11 -28.13 19.35
CA VAL A 357 20.28 -29.35 19.42
C VAL A 357 19.00 -29.10 20.21
N ALA A 358 19.06 -28.41 21.36
CA ALA A 358 17.88 -28.07 22.15
C ALA A 358 16.84 -27.27 21.35
N GLY A 359 17.27 -26.21 20.66
CA GLY A 359 16.42 -25.37 19.82
C GLY A 359 15.85 -26.10 18.62
N MET A 360 16.56 -27.09 18.07
CA MET A 360 16.02 -28.00 17.06
C MET A 360 14.84 -28.81 17.63
N PHE A 361 14.98 -29.45 18.79
CA PHE A 361 13.89 -30.21 19.41
C PHE A 361 12.67 -29.34 19.73
N VAL A 362 12.88 -28.11 20.23
CA VAL A 362 11.81 -27.12 20.42
C VAL A 362 11.12 -26.80 19.11
N THR A 363 11.89 -26.55 18.04
CA THR A 363 11.33 -26.26 16.71
C THR A 363 10.50 -27.43 16.21
N LEU A 364 10.96 -28.67 16.40
CA LEU A 364 10.30 -29.90 15.98
C LEU A 364 9.04 -30.24 16.79
N GLY A 365 8.81 -29.56 17.93
CA GLY A 365 7.73 -29.90 18.85
C GLY A 365 7.93 -31.26 19.53
N ILE A 366 9.18 -31.69 19.70
CA ILE A 366 9.54 -32.97 20.33
C ILE A 366 10.23 -32.68 21.66
N ASN A 367 9.83 -33.39 22.72
CA ASN A 367 10.47 -33.25 24.01
C ASN A 367 11.86 -33.92 24.01
N ILE A 368 12.92 -33.11 24.14
CA ILE A 368 14.31 -33.59 24.11
C ILE A 368 14.62 -34.61 25.22
N THR A 369 13.91 -34.57 26.35
CA THR A 369 14.16 -35.51 27.46
C THR A 369 13.87 -36.95 27.09
N ASP A 370 12.96 -37.17 26.14
CA ASP A 370 12.55 -38.50 25.69
C ASP A 370 13.67 -39.18 24.88
N PHE A 371 14.67 -38.41 24.44
CA PHE A 371 15.79 -38.86 23.60
C PHE A 371 17.14 -38.83 24.33
N LYS A 372 17.15 -38.62 25.65
CA LYS A 372 18.39 -38.44 26.43
C LYS A 372 19.40 -39.59 26.24
N GLU A 373 18.93 -40.83 26.21
CA GLU A 373 19.80 -42.00 26.04
C GLU A 373 20.38 -42.08 24.63
N ILE A 374 19.55 -41.85 23.60
CA ILE A 374 19.98 -41.82 22.18
C ILE A 374 20.99 -40.70 21.97
N LEU A 375 20.72 -39.50 22.49
CA LEU A 375 21.63 -38.35 22.38
C LEU A 375 22.98 -38.62 23.05
N ASN A 376 22.99 -39.25 24.23
CA ASN A 376 24.23 -39.64 24.91
C ASN A 376 25.03 -40.68 24.09
N GLN A 377 24.37 -41.66 23.47
CA GLN A 377 25.02 -42.66 22.61
C GLN A 377 25.61 -42.04 21.34
N LEU A 378 24.97 -41.00 20.80
CA LEU A 378 25.43 -40.26 19.63
C LEU A 378 26.44 -39.16 19.97
N GLU A 379 26.77 -38.98 21.25
CA GLU A 379 27.63 -37.90 21.76
C GLU A 379 27.12 -36.50 21.39
N LEU A 380 25.80 -36.33 21.28
CA LEU A 380 25.14 -35.05 21.01
C LEU A 380 24.63 -34.43 22.32
N LYS A 381 25.10 -33.22 22.62
CA LYS A 381 24.63 -32.45 23.77
C LYS A 381 23.57 -31.43 23.36
N PRO A 382 22.61 -31.11 24.24
CA PRO A 382 21.60 -30.08 23.96
C PRO A 382 22.18 -28.72 23.52
N GLU A 383 23.32 -28.34 24.09
CA GLU A 383 24.03 -27.09 23.81
C GLU A 383 24.92 -27.11 22.55
N ASP A 384 25.10 -28.27 21.91
CA ASP A 384 25.94 -28.37 20.71
C ASP A 384 25.33 -27.57 19.56
N VAL A 385 26.14 -26.71 18.94
CA VAL A 385 25.73 -25.85 17.82
C VAL A 385 26.07 -26.52 16.49
N ILE A 386 25.06 -26.74 15.67
CA ILE A 386 25.17 -27.32 14.34
C ILE A 386 25.19 -26.22 13.28
N GLU A 387 26.29 -26.13 12.53
CA GLU A 387 26.47 -25.13 11.45
C GLU A 387 26.21 -25.70 10.05
N ILE A 388 26.58 -26.97 9.82
CA ILE A 388 26.43 -27.66 8.53
C ILE A 388 25.79 -29.03 8.80
N PRO A 389 24.45 -29.14 8.79
CA PRO A 389 23.76 -30.33 9.28
C PRO A 389 24.09 -31.58 8.45
N GLN A 390 24.30 -31.45 7.14
CA GLN A 390 24.61 -32.59 6.26
C GLN A 390 25.97 -33.24 6.56
N GLN A 391 26.91 -32.48 7.13
CA GLN A 391 28.25 -32.97 7.48
C GLN A 391 28.33 -33.52 8.90
N ASN A 392 27.28 -33.39 9.71
CA ASN A 392 27.29 -33.87 11.08
C ASN A 392 26.87 -35.35 11.14
N SER A 393 27.84 -36.24 11.36
CA SER A 393 27.60 -37.69 11.39
C SER A 393 26.69 -38.14 12.53
N ALA A 394 26.72 -37.47 13.68
CA ALA A 394 25.86 -37.81 14.80
C ALA A 394 24.41 -37.39 14.53
N LEU A 395 24.21 -36.23 13.91
CA LEU A 395 22.90 -35.78 13.45
C LEU A 395 22.33 -36.70 12.37
N ASN A 396 23.13 -37.11 11.37
CA ASN A 396 22.71 -38.09 10.36
C ASN A 396 22.19 -39.38 11.03
N LYS A 397 22.95 -39.93 11.99
CA LYS A 397 22.52 -41.12 12.75
C LYS A 397 21.24 -40.90 13.56
N LEU A 398 21.02 -39.70 14.11
CA LEU A 398 19.77 -39.36 14.80
C LEU A 398 18.58 -39.44 13.82
N PHE A 399 18.74 -38.91 12.61
CA PHE A 399 17.73 -38.98 11.55
C PHE A 399 17.56 -40.38 10.95
N ASP A 400 18.51 -41.30 11.17
CA ASP A 400 18.37 -42.73 10.84
C ASP A 400 17.77 -43.56 11.99
N THR A 401 17.59 -42.96 13.18
CA THR A 401 17.09 -43.66 14.38
C THR A 401 15.56 -43.80 14.32
N PRO A 402 15.00 -45.03 14.29
CA PRO A 402 13.56 -45.24 14.10
C PRO A 402 12.68 -44.55 15.15
N GLU A 403 13.12 -44.51 16.41
CA GLU A 403 12.40 -43.85 17.51
C GLU A 403 12.26 -42.35 17.25
N PHE A 404 13.31 -41.70 16.76
CA PHE A 404 13.31 -40.28 16.43
C PHE A 404 12.46 -39.99 15.19
N VAL A 405 12.62 -40.81 14.15
CA VAL A 405 11.82 -40.70 12.91
C VAL A 405 10.34 -40.83 13.21
N ASN A 406 9.93 -41.83 13.99
CA ASN A 406 8.53 -42.04 14.36
C ASN A 406 7.98 -40.87 15.19
N ALA A 407 8.74 -40.35 16.15
CA ALA A 407 8.32 -39.20 16.94
C ALA A 407 8.15 -37.94 16.08
N LEU A 408 9.06 -37.72 15.13
CA LEU A 408 8.99 -36.58 14.22
C LEU A 408 7.84 -36.72 13.22
N GLN A 409 7.61 -37.90 12.65
CA GLN A 409 6.43 -38.16 11.81
C GLN A 409 5.13 -37.89 12.56
N ASN A 410 5.02 -38.33 13.82
CA ASN A 410 3.86 -38.06 14.66
C ASN A 410 3.68 -36.56 14.92
N SER A 411 4.77 -35.85 15.22
CA SER A 411 4.74 -34.39 15.41
C SER A 411 4.29 -33.65 14.14
N ILE A 412 4.83 -34.02 12.98
CA ILE A 412 4.46 -33.45 11.67
C ILE A 412 2.97 -33.67 11.42
N ALA A 413 2.48 -34.91 11.50
CA ALA A 413 1.08 -35.23 11.24
C ALA A 413 0.13 -34.47 12.18
N HIS A 414 0.49 -34.37 13.47
CA HIS A 414 -0.32 -33.65 14.46
C HIS A 414 -0.38 -32.14 14.17
N GLN A 415 0.77 -31.50 13.97
CA GLN A 415 0.84 -30.05 13.71
C GLN A 415 0.23 -29.69 12.34
N GLN A 416 0.42 -30.53 11.33
CA GLN A 416 -0.19 -30.35 10.01
C GLN A 416 -1.72 -30.41 10.12
N SER A 417 -2.28 -31.40 10.83
CA SER A 417 -3.74 -31.48 11.03
C SER A 417 -4.30 -30.23 11.72
N LEU A 418 -3.64 -29.73 12.77
CA LEU A 418 -4.08 -28.52 13.46
C LEU A 418 -3.98 -27.26 12.59
N LEU A 419 -2.89 -27.12 11.83
CA LEU A 419 -2.72 -25.97 10.94
C LEU A 419 -3.70 -26.01 9.78
N CYS A 420 -3.90 -27.17 9.14
CA CYS A 420 -4.90 -27.32 8.07
C CYS A 420 -6.29 -26.92 8.55
N ASP A 421 -6.73 -27.45 9.70
CA ASP A 421 -8.04 -27.14 10.25
C ASP A 421 -8.16 -25.65 10.63
N TYR A 422 -7.09 -25.04 11.15
CA TYR A 422 -7.03 -23.61 11.41
C TYR A 422 -7.14 -22.77 10.13
N LEU A 423 -6.45 -23.15 9.05
CA LEU A 423 -6.52 -22.45 7.76
C LEU A 423 -7.92 -22.56 7.14
N ILE A 424 -8.50 -23.77 7.14
CA ILE A 424 -9.87 -24.02 6.66
C ILE A 424 -10.88 -23.18 7.46
N GLN A 425 -10.74 -23.12 8.79
CA GLN A 425 -11.55 -22.26 9.66
C GLN A 425 -11.45 -20.78 9.28
N ASN A 426 -10.30 -20.33 8.75
CA ASN A 426 -10.09 -18.96 8.29
C ASN A 426 -10.47 -18.74 6.81
N GLY A 427 -11.19 -19.69 6.19
CA GLY A 427 -11.72 -19.55 4.84
C GLY A 427 -10.82 -20.09 3.73
N TRP A 428 -9.73 -20.79 4.06
CA TRP A 428 -8.84 -21.38 3.05
C TRP A 428 -9.50 -22.60 2.43
N GLN A 429 -9.62 -22.59 1.11
CA GLN A 429 -10.21 -23.66 0.31
C GLN A 429 -9.43 -23.84 -1.00
N SER A 430 -9.72 -24.92 -1.73
CA SER A 430 -9.20 -25.14 -3.07
C SER A 430 -9.65 -24.01 -4.02
N GLU A 431 -8.83 -23.68 -5.02
CA GLU A 431 -9.12 -22.70 -6.08
C GLU A 431 -9.24 -21.22 -5.64
N VAL A 432 -9.33 -20.94 -4.34
CA VAL A 432 -9.33 -19.58 -3.79
C VAL A 432 -7.95 -18.92 -4.00
N LYS A 433 -7.96 -17.66 -4.43
CA LYS A 433 -6.76 -16.82 -4.55
C LYS A 433 -6.60 -15.98 -3.31
N ILE A 434 -5.60 -16.33 -2.51
CA ILE A 434 -5.36 -15.70 -1.22
C ILE A 434 -4.18 -14.74 -1.31
N GLY A 435 -4.39 -13.51 -0.88
CA GLY A 435 -3.33 -12.56 -0.62
C GLY A 435 -2.79 -12.71 0.80
N VAL A 436 -1.48 -12.88 0.97
CA VAL A 436 -0.83 -12.83 2.28
C VAL A 436 0.02 -11.57 2.40
N VAL A 437 -0.13 -10.84 3.49
CA VAL A 437 0.56 -9.56 3.74
C VAL A 437 1.48 -9.70 4.93
N ASP A 438 2.74 -9.31 4.74
CA ASP A 438 3.78 -9.35 5.77
C ASP A 438 4.85 -8.30 5.47
N ILE A 439 5.72 -7.98 6.43
CA ILE A 439 6.80 -7.03 6.21
C ILE A 439 7.84 -7.58 5.24
N GLY A 440 8.12 -8.89 5.31
CA GLY A 440 9.19 -9.55 4.58
C GLY A 440 9.98 -10.54 5.44
N TRP A 441 11.19 -10.94 5.07
CA TRP A 441 11.96 -10.46 3.92
C TRP A 441 12.15 -11.52 2.83
N ARG A 442 11.70 -12.77 3.03
CA ARG A 442 11.84 -13.83 2.02
C ARG A 442 10.54 -14.60 1.76
N GLY A 443 9.48 -14.28 2.50
CA GLY A 443 8.18 -14.94 2.37
C GLY A 443 8.18 -16.41 2.79
N THR A 444 9.02 -16.79 3.75
CA THR A 444 9.16 -18.20 4.17
C THR A 444 7.90 -18.75 4.83
N ILE A 445 7.11 -17.90 5.51
CA ILE A 445 5.82 -18.33 6.07
C ILE A 445 4.86 -18.69 4.95
N GLN A 446 4.79 -17.87 3.89
CA GLN A 446 3.99 -18.18 2.70
C GLN A 446 4.44 -19.50 2.06
N ASP A 447 5.75 -19.74 1.93
CA ASP A 447 6.26 -21.00 1.38
C ASP A 447 5.77 -22.20 2.19
N ASN A 448 5.86 -22.12 3.52
CA ASN A 448 5.39 -23.17 4.40
C ASN A 448 3.88 -23.40 4.27
N LEU A 449 3.08 -22.33 4.25
CA LEU A 449 1.62 -22.41 4.09
C LEU A 449 1.21 -23.02 2.74
N ALA A 450 1.92 -22.67 1.67
CA ALA A 450 1.70 -23.21 0.33
C ALA A 450 2.01 -24.70 0.22
N LEU A 451 3.03 -25.19 0.95
CA LEU A 451 3.32 -26.63 1.03
C LEU A 451 2.24 -27.41 1.79
N VAL A 452 1.60 -26.77 2.77
CA VAL A 452 0.49 -27.37 3.54
C VAL A 452 -0.81 -27.37 2.72
N MET A 453 -1.06 -26.30 1.97
CA MET A 453 -2.26 -26.09 1.15
C MET A 453 -1.89 -26.02 -0.34
N SER A 454 -1.49 -27.14 -0.93
CA SER A 454 -0.94 -27.21 -2.31
C SER A 454 -1.92 -26.78 -3.41
N GLU A 455 -3.22 -26.92 -3.16
CA GLU A 455 -4.29 -26.58 -4.12
C GLU A 455 -4.77 -25.12 -4.02
N THR A 456 -4.18 -24.33 -3.13
CA THR A 456 -4.53 -22.92 -2.91
C THR A 456 -3.48 -22.01 -3.54
N ASN A 457 -3.91 -21.00 -4.31
CA ASN A 457 -3.00 -20.05 -4.94
C ASN A 457 -2.69 -18.88 -4.00
N LEU A 458 -1.42 -18.69 -3.65
CA LEU A 458 -1.01 -17.61 -2.74
C LEU A 458 -0.26 -16.49 -3.46
N HIS A 459 -0.69 -15.26 -3.23
CA HIS A 459 0.05 -14.06 -3.61
C HIS A 459 0.62 -13.34 -2.37
N GLY A 460 1.93 -13.30 -2.25
CA GLY A 460 2.64 -12.64 -1.17
C GLY A 460 2.90 -11.18 -1.48
N MET A 461 2.44 -10.30 -0.59
CA MET A 461 2.53 -8.85 -0.68
C MET A 461 3.40 -8.33 0.47
N TYR A 462 4.61 -7.89 0.13
CA TYR A 462 5.63 -7.54 1.12
C TYR A 462 6.06 -6.07 1.07
N LEU A 463 6.46 -5.51 2.22
CA LEU A 463 7.08 -4.19 2.24
C LEU A 463 8.43 -4.20 1.50
N GLY A 464 9.19 -5.28 1.64
CA GLY A 464 10.39 -5.54 0.84
C GLY A 464 10.71 -7.03 0.71
N LEU A 465 11.46 -7.39 -0.33
CA LEU A 465 11.87 -8.76 -0.60
C LEU A 465 13.38 -8.86 -0.81
N ARG A 466 14.00 -9.73 -0.04
CA ARG A 466 15.37 -10.22 -0.21
C ARG A 466 15.39 -11.44 -1.10
N ARG A 467 16.58 -11.77 -1.58
CA ARG A 467 16.78 -12.88 -2.51
C ARG A 467 16.23 -14.18 -1.94
N PHE A 468 15.58 -15.04 -2.71
CA PHE A 468 15.18 -16.34 -2.17
C PHE A 468 16.40 -17.21 -1.87
N VAL A 469 16.30 -18.05 -0.85
CA VAL A 469 17.35 -19.01 -0.46
C VAL A 469 16.84 -20.41 -0.70
N ASN A 470 15.63 -20.69 -0.21
CA ASN A 470 14.97 -21.98 -0.40
C ASN A 470 14.23 -22.02 -1.75
N PRO A 471 14.04 -23.22 -2.33
CA PRO A 471 13.11 -23.42 -3.45
C PRO A 471 11.73 -22.85 -3.14
N GLN A 472 11.07 -22.30 -4.16
CA GLN A 472 9.75 -21.68 -4.01
C GLN A 472 8.68 -22.66 -4.52
N PRO A 473 7.56 -22.86 -3.80
CA PRO A 473 6.45 -23.69 -4.29
C PRO A 473 5.85 -23.18 -5.60
N ASP A 474 5.24 -24.06 -6.39
CA ASP A 474 4.68 -23.69 -7.71
C ASP A 474 3.39 -22.87 -7.62
N ASN A 475 2.65 -23.01 -6.51
CA ASN A 475 1.38 -22.32 -6.24
C ASN A 475 1.58 -20.96 -5.55
N VAL A 476 2.80 -20.40 -5.53
CA VAL A 476 3.08 -19.08 -4.95
C VAL A 476 3.55 -18.06 -5.98
N SER A 477 3.15 -16.82 -5.76
CA SER A 477 3.79 -15.64 -6.37
C SER A 477 4.08 -14.60 -5.29
N LYS A 478 5.14 -13.80 -5.48
CA LYS A 478 5.60 -12.84 -4.48
C LYS A 478 5.98 -11.51 -5.13
N SER A 479 5.49 -10.42 -4.56
CA SER A 479 5.79 -9.07 -4.98
C SER A 479 6.15 -8.20 -3.77
N ALA A 480 6.85 -7.09 -4.02
CA ALA A 480 7.15 -6.11 -2.98
C ALA A 480 6.81 -4.70 -3.44
N TYR A 481 6.35 -3.88 -2.49
CA TYR A 481 6.15 -2.45 -2.70
C TYR A 481 7.49 -1.68 -2.71
N GLY A 482 8.37 -1.99 -1.76
CA GLY A 482 9.71 -1.44 -1.65
C GLY A 482 10.74 -2.24 -2.45
N PRO A 483 12.00 -2.31 -1.98
CA PRO A 483 13.07 -3.01 -2.69
C PRO A 483 12.78 -4.51 -2.87
N ASN A 484 13.14 -5.05 -4.03
CA ASN A 484 13.04 -6.48 -4.34
C ASN A 484 14.34 -7.00 -4.96
N GLU A 485 15.17 -7.67 -4.14
CA GLU A 485 16.46 -8.25 -4.53
C GLU A 485 16.33 -9.38 -5.59
N ASN A 486 15.13 -9.91 -5.83
CA ASN A 486 14.88 -10.95 -6.84
C ASN A 486 14.64 -10.37 -8.25
N ILE A 487 14.31 -9.07 -8.35
CA ILE A 487 14.09 -8.37 -9.62
C ILE A 487 15.29 -7.47 -9.93
N SER A 488 15.78 -6.72 -8.93
CA SER A 488 16.90 -5.80 -9.09
C SER A 488 17.77 -5.77 -7.85
N SER A 489 19.06 -5.45 -8.02
CA SER A 489 19.97 -5.23 -6.88
C SER A 489 19.95 -3.78 -6.36
N ASN A 490 19.02 -2.97 -6.85
CA ASN A 490 18.84 -1.59 -6.42
C ASN A 490 18.14 -1.55 -5.05
N GLY A 491 18.62 -0.69 -4.15
CA GLY A 491 18.04 -0.55 -2.80
C GLY A 491 18.47 -1.64 -1.80
N ASN A 492 19.45 -2.50 -2.11
CA ASN A 492 19.97 -3.52 -1.19
C ASN A 492 20.45 -2.95 0.16
N ASP A 493 20.85 -1.68 0.18
CA ASP A 493 21.30 -0.99 1.38
C ASP A 493 20.16 -0.60 2.32
N LEU A 494 18.92 -0.51 1.83
CA LEU A 494 17.74 -0.26 2.65
C LEU A 494 17.43 -1.40 3.63
N PHE A 495 17.84 -2.63 3.30
CA PHE A 495 17.74 -3.76 4.22
C PHE A 495 18.70 -3.65 5.43
N GLU A 496 19.58 -2.65 5.55
CA GLU A 496 20.40 -2.49 6.76
C GLU A 496 19.59 -2.04 8.00
N VAL A 497 18.34 -1.60 7.84
CA VAL A 497 17.46 -1.18 8.95
C VAL A 497 16.28 -2.12 9.17
N PHE A 498 16.31 -3.32 8.57
CA PHE A 498 15.15 -4.20 8.53
C PHE A 498 14.63 -4.59 9.92
N ALA A 499 15.53 -4.86 10.88
CA ALA A 499 15.16 -5.23 12.25
C ALA A 499 14.52 -4.07 13.03
N ALA A 500 14.90 -2.82 12.71
CA ALA A 500 14.27 -1.66 13.32
C ALA A 500 12.89 -1.40 12.72
N LEU A 501 12.70 -1.67 11.42
CA LEU A 501 11.36 -1.65 10.81
C LEU A 501 10.45 -2.74 11.40
N GLU A 502 10.95 -3.96 11.59
CA GLU A 502 10.22 -5.02 12.30
C GLU A 502 9.80 -4.54 13.70
N MET A 503 10.72 -3.97 14.48
CA MET A 503 10.42 -3.41 15.81
C MET A 503 9.35 -2.30 15.78
N LEU A 504 9.36 -1.44 14.75
CA LEU A 504 8.38 -0.37 14.58
C LEU A 504 6.99 -0.87 14.12
N CYS A 505 6.93 -2.03 13.49
CA CYS A 505 5.68 -2.62 13.00
C CYS A 505 5.10 -3.69 13.94
N MET A 506 5.88 -4.19 14.89
CA MET A 506 5.47 -5.23 15.83
C MET A 506 4.28 -4.79 16.70
N SER A 507 3.47 -5.77 17.12
CA SER A 507 2.38 -5.62 18.08
C SER A 507 2.70 -6.27 19.43
N ALA A 508 1.92 -5.93 20.47
CA ALA A 508 2.03 -6.52 21.80
C ALA A 508 1.51 -7.98 21.90
N GLY A 509 1.02 -8.55 20.79
CA GLY A 509 0.37 -9.87 20.76
C GLY A 509 1.32 -11.07 20.80
N GLY A 510 2.63 -10.85 20.77
CA GLY A 510 3.62 -11.92 20.77
C GLY A 510 3.61 -12.81 19.51
N SER A 511 4.45 -13.84 19.52
CA SER A 511 4.62 -14.78 18.40
C SER A 511 3.74 -16.01 18.57
N VAL A 512 3.15 -16.51 17.48
CA VAL A 512 2.45 -17.80 17.48
C VAL A 512 3.46 -18.94 17.55
N VAL A 513 3.32 -19.85 18.51
CA VAL A 513 4.22 -21.00 18.70
C VAL A 513 3.60 -22.33 18.29
N GLY A 514 2.28 -22.37 18.12
CA GLY A 514 1.54 -23.57 17.73
C GLY A 514 0.03 -23.33 17.82
N TYR A 515 -0.73 -24.42 17.83
CA TYR A 515 -2.18 -24.40 17.86
C TYR A 515 -2.71 -25.43 18.85
N HIS A 516 -3.91 -25.22 19.37
CA HIS A 516 -4.63 -26.23 20.14
C HIS A 516 -6.09 -26.29 19.71
N ARG A 517 -6.67 -27.48 19.79
CA ARG A 517 -8.07 -27.73 19.46
C ARG A 517 -8.94 -27.56 20.70
N THR A 518 -10.01 -26.76 20.58
CA THR A 518 -11.14 -26.73 21.50
C THR A 518 -12.33 -27.45 20.86
N PRO A 519 -13.45 -27.68 21.57
CA PRO A 519 -14.64 -28.31 20.99
C PRO A 519 -15.20 -27.58 19.75
N ASP A 520 -15.03 -26.25 19.70
CA ASP A 520 -15.68 -25.41 18.69
C ASP A 520 -14.71 -24.87 17.62
N GLN A 521 -13.40 -24.79 17.91
CA GLN A 521 -12.43 -24.12 17.02
C GLN A 521 -10.97 -24.51 17.30
N ILE A 522 -10.09 -24.18 16.35
CA ILE A 522 -8.64 -24.19 16.54
C ILE A 522 -8.17 -22.80 16.98
N LEU A 523 -7.43 -22.73 18.09
CA LEU A 523 -6.92 -21.49 18.65
C LEU A 523 -5.38 -21.43 18.56
N PRO A 524 -4.80 -20.27 18.19
CA PRO A 524 -3.36 -20.08 18.18
C PRO A 524 -2.81 -19.96 19.61
N CYS A 525 -1.72 -20.68 19.88
CA CYS A 525 -0.92 -20.52 21.09
C CYS A 525 0.12 -19.42 20.86
N ARG A 526 0.14 -18.39 21.73
CA ARG A 526 1.07 -17.25 21.60
C ARG A 526 2.08 -17.23 22.75
N GLN A 527 3.32 -16.87 22.42
CA GLN A 527 4.37 -16.55 23.39
C GLN A 527 4.61 -15.04 23.38
N VAL A 528 4.39 -14.41 24.53
CA VAL A 528 4.52 -12.95 24.71
C VAL A 528 5.79 -12.65 25.49
N SER A 529 6.55 -11.65 25.04
CA SER A 529 7.77 -11.18 25.70
C SER A 529 7.50 -9.85 26.41
N GLY A 530 7.80 -9.79 27.70
CA GLY A 530 7.64 -8.56 28.51
C GLY A 530 8.53 -7.42 28.02
N ASP A 531 9.76 -7.73 27.60
CA ASP A 531 10.72 -6.72 27.11
C ASP A 531 10.30 -6.14 25.75
N GLU A 532 9.79 -6.99 24.85
CA GLU A 532 9.23 -6.55 23.56
C GLU A 532 8.01 -5.64 23.78
N ASN A 533 7.14 -6.00 24.72
CA ASN A 533 5.98 -5.19 25.08
C ASN A 533 6.37 -3.86 25.73
N ALA A 534 7.42 -3.82 26.55
CA ALA A 534 7.91 -2.58 27.14
C ALA A 534 8.41 -1.60 26.08
N ALA A 535 9.17 -2.06 25.09
CA ALA A 535 9.58 -1.25 23.95
C ALA A 535 8.38 -0.75 23.13
N TYR A 536 7.39 -1.62 22.95
CA TYR A 536 6.14 -1.28 22.26
C TYR A 536 5.37 -0.16 22.97
N ASP A 537 5.12 -0.32 24.28
CA ASP A 537 4.33 0.60 25.09
C ASP A 537 5.00 1.97 25.25
N GLN A 538 6.34 2.01 25.32
CA GLN A 538 7.07 3.27 25.50
C GLN A 538 7.22 4.09 24.22
N PHE A 539 7.21 3.47 23.04
CA PHE A 539 7.55 4.16 21.78
C PHE A 539 6.76 3.66 20.57
N THR A 540 6.82 2.37 20.24
CA THR A 540 6.25 1.85 18.97
C THR A 540 4.76 2.15 18.85
N ARG A 541 4.00 2.02 19.93
CA ARG A 541 2.57 2.35 19.95
C ARG A 541 2.30 3.78 19.52
N TYR A 542 3.07 4.75 20.03
CA TYR A 542 2.89 6.17 19.69
C TYR A 542 3.30 6.47 18.25
N PHE A 543 4.39 5.85 17.79
CA PHE A 543 4.78 5.90 16.38
C PHE A 543 3.69 5.37 15.45
N GLN A 544 3.11 4.21 15.75
CA GLN A 544 2.02 3.63 14.98
C GLN A 544 0.76 4.52 15.01
N GLN A 545 0.44 5.11 16.17
CA GLN A 545 -0.68 6.06 16.29
C GLN A 545 -0.49 7.32 15.42
N GLY A 546 0.73 7.84 15.32
CA GLY A 546 1.06 8.95 14.41
C GLY A 546 0.80 8.60 12.94
N ILE A 547 1.16 7.37 12.53
CA ILE A 547 0.87 6.87 11.17
C ILE A 547 -0.64 6.74 10.94
N LEU A 548 -1.39 6.20 11.91
CA LEU A 548 -2.84 6.03 11.80
C LEU A 548 -3.57 7.38 11.76
N LEU A 549 -3.06 8.40 12.46
CA LEU A 549 -3.56 9.76 12.35
C LEU A 549 -3.36 10.28 10.93
N ALA A 550 -2.13 10.22 10.42
CA ALA A 550 -1.83 10.66 9.06
C ALA A 550 -2.66 9.89 8.00
N ALA A 551 -2.84 8.57 8.15
CA ALA A 551 -3.65 7.75 7.24
C ALA A 551 -5.08 8.28 7.09
N LYS A 552 -5.72 8.72 8.18
CA LYS A 552 -7.07 9.31 8.13
C LYS A 552 -7.13 10.60 7.31
N HIS A 553 -6.11 11.46 7.41
CA HIS A 553 -6.03 12.68 6.59
C HIS A 553 -5.74 12.35 5.13
N TRP A 554 -4.75 11.49 4.87
CA TRP A 554 -4.39 11.06 3.53
C TRP A 554 -5.57 10.43 2.78
N ARG A 555 -6.42 9.65 3.45
CA ARG A 555 -7.62 9.04 2.87
C ARG A 555 -8.49 10.06 2.12
N LEU A 556 -8.66 11.27 2.66
CA LEU A 556 -9.48 12.33 2.05
C LEU A 556 -8.92 12.81 0.70
N TYR A 557 -7.60 12.73 0.53
CA TYR A 557 -6.90 13.19 -0.67
C TYR A 557 -6.62 12.07 -1.67
N ILE A 558 -6.48 10.82 -1.20
CA ILE A 558 -6.18 9.67 -2.05
C ILE A 558 -7.23 9.51 -3.16
N GLU A 559 -8.52 9.44 -2.82
CA GLU A 559 -9.55 9.31 -3.84
C GLU A 559 -9.81 10.64 -4.57
N ARG A 560 -9.80 11.76 -3.84
CA ARG A 560 -10.04 13.10 -4.39
C ARG A 560 -9.05 13.49 -5.49
N TYR A 561 -7.79 13.12 -5.34
CA TYR A 561 -6.72 13.41 -6.32
C TYR A 561 -6.20 12.15 -7.01
N VAL A 562 -6.86 11.01 -6.81
CA VAL A 562 -6.54 9.73 -7.46
C VAL A 562 -5.06 9.36 -7.28
N VAL A 563 -4.58 9.40 -6.04
CA VAL A 563 -3.19 9.08 -5.71
C VAL A 563 -2.99 7.56 -5.75
N SER A 564 -2.02 7.11 -6.53
CA SER A 564 -1.62 5.71 -6.63
C SER A 564 -0.43 5.36 -5.75
N ALA A 565 -0.24 4.07 -5.49
CA ALA A 565 0.93 3.59 -4.75
C ALA A 565 2.25 3.87 -5.49
N SER A 566 2.27 3.80 -6.82
CA SER A 566 3.46 4.07 -7.64
C SER A 566 3.93 5.52 -7.48
N GLU A 567 3.01 6.48 -7.38
CA GLU A 567 3.32 7.89 -7.12
C GLU A 567 3.93 8.13 -5.73
N LEU A 568 3.54 7.33 -4.73
CA LEU A 568 4.10 7.41 -3.38
C LEU A 568 5.42 6.66 -3.22
N GLN A 569 5.77 5.76 -4.13
CA GLN A 569 6.90 4.85 -3.98
C GLN A 569 8.22 5.60 -3.75
N ASN A 570 8.47 6.67 -4.50
CA ASN A 570 9.69 7.49 -4.31
C ASN A 570 9.74 8.16 -2.94
N THR A 571 8.61 8.63 -2.43
CA THR A 571 8.52 9.24 -1.10
C THR A 571 8.65 8.19 0.00
N ALA A 572 8.02 7.02 -0.16
CA ALA A 572 8.15 5.87 0.73
C ALA A 572 9.62 5.40 0.85
N LEU A 573 10.33 5.27 -0.28
CA LEU A 573 11.74 4.88 -0.28
C LEU A 573 12.63 5.94 0.37
N ARG A 574 12.31 7.23 0.23
CA ARG A 574 13.01 8.31 0.96
C ARG A 574 12.77 8.23 2.46
N VAL A 575 11.54 7.98 2.91
CA VAL A 575 11.22 7.76 4.33
C VAL A 575 12.04 6.60 4.89
N TRP A 576 12.05 5.45 4.21
CA TRP A 576 12.87 4.30 4.61
C TRP A 576 14.36 4.66 4.67
N ALA A 577 14.89 5.36 3.65
CA ALA A 577 16.28 5.79 3.62
C ALA A 577 16.64 6.73 4.80
N THR A 578 15.73 7.62 5.19
CA THR A 578 15.87 8.53 6.34
C THR A 578 15.88 7.74 7.65
N LEU A 579 14.91 6.83 7.85
CA LEU A 579 14.88 5.95 9.03
C LEU A 579 16.18 5.15 9.16
N ARG A 580 16.75 4.68 8.05
CA ARG A 580 18.05 3.98 8.05
C ARG A 580 19.24 4.88 8.40
N SER A 581 19.33 6.04 7.76
CA SER A 581 20.60 6.80 7.70
C SER A 581 20.71 7.85 8.80
N THR A 582 19.58 8.39 9.24
CA THR A 582 19.48 9.50 10.20
C THR A 582 18.34 9.24 11.19
N PRO A 583 18.40 8.17 12.01
CA PRO A 583 17.39 7.95 13.04
C PRO A 583 17.38 9.06 14.07
N SER A 584 16.21 9.28 14.68
CA SER A 584 16.14 10.04 15.92
C SER A 584 16.93 9.31 17.03
N VAL A 585 17.45 10.10 17.98
CA VAL A 585 18.18 9.57 19.14
C VAL A 585 17.34 8.55 19.89
N ASP A 586 16.06 8.88 20.13
CA ASP A 586 15.13 8.00 20.84
C ASP A 586 14.90 6.66 20.12
N LEU A 587 14.80 6.67 18.78
CA LEU A 587 14.61 5.44 18.00
C LEU A 587 15.86 4.55 18.05
N ALA A 588 17.05 5.16 17.90
CA ALA A 588 18.31 4.43 17.95
C ALA A 588 18.56 3.84 19.34
N GLU A 589 18.30 4.59 20.40
CA GLU A 589 18.42 4.11 21.79
C GLU A 589 17.45 2.96 22.08
N LEU A 590 16.18 3.11 21.67
CA LEU A 590 15.18 2.05 21.80
C LEU A 590 15.65 0.78 21.10
N PHE A 591 16.11 0.88 19.85
CA PHE A 591 16.57 -0.29 19.09
C PHE A 591 17.73 -1.02 19.77
N ILE A 592 18.69 -0.28 20.35
CA ILE A 592 19.84 -0.88 21.05
C ILE A 592 19.42 -1.51 22.38
N GLN A 593 18.42 -0.95 23.07
CA GLN A 593 17.96 -1.42 24.38
C GLN A 593 17.01 -2.62 24.27
N THR A 594 16.21 -2.69 23.21
CA THR A 594 15.30 -3.82 22.97
C THR A 594 16.11 -5.09 22.69
N PRO A 595 15.95 -6.16 23.48
CA PRO A 595 16.57 -7.44 23.20
C PRO A 595 16.09 -8.04 21.87
N GLN A 596 16.88 -8.90 21.25
CA GLN A 596 16.44 -9.70 20.11
C GLN A 596 16.18 -11.14 20.56
N HIS A 597 15.00 -11.66 20.30
CA HIS A 597 14.71 -13.07 20.54
C HIS A 597 15.13 -13.92 19.32
N ASP A 598 16.03 -14.89 19.52
CA ASP A 598 16.59 -15.74 18.46
C ASP A 598 16.19 -17.22 18.67
N VAL A 599 14.90 -17.51 18.46
CA VAL A 599 14.30 -18.83 18.69
C VAL A 599 14.93 -19.93 17.83
N PHE A 600 15.36 -19.60 16.61
CA PHE A 600 15.88 -20.58 15.66
C PHE A 600 17.40 -20.75 15.71
N GLY A 601 18.13 -19.79 16.30
CA GLY A 601 19.58 -19.88 16.44
C GLY A 601 20.02 -20.57 17.73
N PHE A 602 19.94 -19.83 18.83
CA PHE A 602 20.47 -20.27 20.13
C PHE A 602 19.37 -20.55 21.16
N GLY A 603 18.11 -20.21 20.87
CA GLY A 603 17.00 -20.31 21.82
C GLY A 603 17.04 -19.25 22.93
N ASP A 604 17.92 -18.25 22.81
CA ASP A 604 18.22 -17.24 23.84
C ASP A 604 18.00 -15.80 23.36
N PHE A 605 17.94 -14.86 24.32
CA PHE A 605 17.89 -13.42 24.08
C PHE A 605 19.28 -12.83 23.79
N PHE A 606 19.41 -12.09 22.69
CA PHE A 606 20.61 -11.32 22.37
C PHE A 606 20.47 -9.86 22.79
N ASN A 607 21.41 -9.38 23.61
CA ASN A 607 21.48 -7.98 24.01
C ASN A 607 22.35 -7.17 23.04
N ARG A 608 21.73 -6.28 22.27
CA ARG A 608 22.40 -5.43 21.26
C ARG A 608 23.35 -4.40 21.86
N ASN A 609 23.23 -4.10 23.16
CA ASN A 609 24.07 -3.13 23.87
C ASN A 609 25.45 -3.69 24.24
N GLN A 610 25.71 -4.98 24.05
CA GLN A 610 27.01 -5.61 24.32
C GLN A 610 27.90 -5.62 23.07
N ALA A 611 28.57 -4.51 22.80
CA ALA A 611 29.52 -4.43 21.69
C ALA A 611 30.81 -5.24 21.97
N PRO A 612 31.42 -5.88 20.95
CA PRO A 612 32.70 -6.55 21.10
C PRO A 612 33.79 -5.56 21.52
N SER A 613 34.76 -6.02 22.31
CA SER A 613 35.84 -5.15 22.77
C SER A 613 36.72 -4.66 21.62
N LEU A 614 37.39 -3.51 21.80
CA LEU A 614 38.30 -2.97 20.77
C LEU A 614 39.39 -4.00 20.39
N ALA A 615 39.91 -4.74 21.38
CA ALA A 615 40.87 -5.83 21.14
C ALA A 615 40.25 -6.95 20.29
N ALA A 616 38.99 -7.33 20.54
CA ALA A 616 38.30 -8.33 19.72
C ALA A 616 38.15 -7.88 18.27
N ILE A 617 37.85 -6.60 18.03
CA ILE A 617 37.72 -6.05 16.67
C ILE A 617 39.08 -6.05 15.95
N LEU A 618 40.13 -5.56 16.61
CA LEU A 618 41.47 -5.48 16.02
C LEU A 618 42.10 -6.86 15.78
N LEU A 619 41.80 -7.84 16.65
CA LEU A 619 42.30 -9.22 16.53
C LEU A 619 41.41 -10.12 15.66
N ALA A 620 40.22 -9.69 15.24
CA ALA A 620 39.32 -10.48 14.38
C ALA A 620 39.96 -10.99 13.06
N PRO A 621 40.90 -10.29 12.41
CA PRO A 621 41.61 -10.84 11.25
C PRO A 621 42.49 -12.04 11.60
N LEU A 622 42.98 -12.12 12.85
CA LEU A 622 43.99 -13.09 13.29
C LEU A 622 43.40 -14.24 14.11
N VAL A 623 42.37 -13.98 14.93
CA VAL A 623 41.79 -14.95 15.88
C VAL A 623 40.38 -15.34 15.45
N ARG A 624 40.17 -16.63 15.16
CA ARG A 624 38.88 -17.17 14.66
C ARG A 624 37.72 -16.87 15.61
N GLU A 625 37.93 -17.04 16.92
CA GLU A 625 36.91 -16.80 17.94
C GLU A 625 36.48 -15.31 17.98
N ARG A 626 37.45 -14.38 17.95
CA ARG A 626 37.18 -12.94 17.90
C ARG A 626 36.50 -12.52 16.59
N ARG A 627 36.86 -13.17 15.48
CA ARG A 627 36.19 -13.00 14.20
C ARG A 627 34.72 -13.42 14.27
N ARG A 628 34.43 -14.56 14.89
CA ARG A 628 33.07 -15.07 15.10
C ARG A 628 32.26 -14.08 15.93
N GLN A 629 32.77 -13.66 17.08
CA GLN A 629 32.14 -12.67 17.97
C GLN A 629 31.77 -11.37 17.22
N LEU A 630 32.69 -10.84 16.41
CA LEU A 630 32.45 -9.63 15.61
C LEU A 630 31.41 -9.85 14.50
N ILE A 631 31.48 -10.98 13.79
CA ILE A 631 30.53 -11.31 12.72
C ILE A 631 29.12 -11.48 13.29
N GLU A 632 28.98 -12.16 14.42
CA GLU A 632 27.69 -12.32 15.11
C GLU A 632 27.11 -10.97 15.54
N PHE A 633 27.93 -10.10 16.15
CA PHE A 633 27.49 -8.75 16.49
C PHE A 633 27.01 -7.96 15.27
N ILE A 634 27.78 -7.95 14.17
CA ILE A 634 27.40 -7.26 12.93
C ILE A 634 26.11 -7.85 12.35
N ARG A 635 25.98 -9.19 12.36
CA ARG A 635 24.80 -9.91 11.85
C ARG A 635 23.56 -9.68 12.69
N ARG A 636 23.67 -9.37 13.98
CA ARG A 636 22.51 -9.18 14.88
C ARG A 636 22.11 -7.71 15.02
N VAL A 637 23.07 -6.80 15.10
CA VAL A 637 22.76 -5.35 15.20
C VAL A 637 22.26 -4.81 13.87
N GLN A 638 22.86 -5.22 12.75
CA GLN A 638 22.45 -4.92 11.36
C GLN A 638 22.38 -3.44 10.93
N TRP A 639 22.30 -2.52 11.88
CA TRP A 639 22.05 -1.11 11.68
C TRP A 639 23.22 -0.25 12.16
N SER A 640 24.06 0.17 11.21
CA SER A 640 25.31 0.89 11.54
C SER A 640 25.09 2.27 12.17
N ALA A 641 23.98 2.96 11.88
CA ALA A 641 23.70 4.28 12.44
C ALA A 641 23.41 4.20 13.95
N ALA A 642 22.74 3.13 14.41
CA ALA A 642 22.42 2.93 15.82
C ALA A 642 23.65 2.69 16.71
N ILE A 643 24.78 2.25 16.13
CA ILE A 643 26.04 2.02 16.88
C ILE A 643 26.54 3.29 17.58
N GLN A 644 26.24 4.47 17.04
CA GLN A 644 26.62 5.75 17.66
C GLN A 644 25.99 5.95 19.04
N HIS A 645 24.88 5.26 19.31
CA HIS A 645 24.07 5.37 20.53
C HIS A 645 24.32 4.25 21.54
N ILE A 646 25.29 3.35 21.28
CA ILE A 646 25.67 2.31 22.24
C ILE A 646 26.38 2.96 23.44
N ASN A 647 25.93 2.60 24.64
CA ASN A 647 26.43 3.11 25.90
C ASN A 647 27.83 2.54 26.23
N GLY A 648 28.67 3.33 26.91
CA GLY A 648 29.97 2.86 27.41
C GLY A 648 31.11 2.73 26.38
N LEU A 649 30.90 3.12 25.11
CA LEU A 649 31.95 3.10 24.08
C LEU A 649 32.65 4.46 23.90
N SER A 650 33.98 4.45 23.81
CA SER A 650 34.77 5.64 23.46
C SER A 650 34.53 6.06 22.00
N ARG A 651 34.81 7.32 21.65
CA ARG A 651 34.67 7.84 20.28
C ARG A 651 35.45 7.02 19.25
N PHE A 652 36.68 6.62 19.60
CA PHE A 652 37.53 5.80 18.74
C PHE A 652 36.96 4.38 18.56
N HIS A 653 36.43 3.79 19.63
CA HIS A 653 35.80 2.47 19.56
C HIS A 653 34.58 2.47 18.65
N ARG A 654 33.69 3.47 18.80
CA ARG A 654 32.53 3.64 17.91
C ARG A 654 32.93 3.81 16.45
N TRP A 655 33.93 4.65 16.17
CA TRP A 655 34.44 4.85 14.81
C TRP A 655 34.96 3.56 14.19
N THR A 656 35.74 2.79 14.96
CA THR A 656 36.30 1.51 14.52
C THR A 656 35.20 0.49 14.21
N LEU A 657 34.18 0.38 15.07
CA LEU A 657 33.01 -0.47 14.85
C LEU A 657 32.24 -0.09 13.59
N VAL A 658 31.91 1.20 13.45
CA VAL A 658 31.15 1.70 12.28
C VAL A 658 31.93 1.48 10.98
N PHE A 659 33.25 1.73 10.98
CA PHE A 659 34.10 1.47 9.83
C PHE A 659 34.11 -0.02 9.45
N THR A 660 34.28 -0.90 10.44
CA THR A 660 34.27 -2.34 10.25
C THR A 660 32.92 -2.83 9.71
N PHE A 661 31.83 -2.28 10.23
CA PHE A 661 30.47 -2.57 9.78
C PHE A 661 30.25 -2.18 8.31
N ARG A 662 30.65 -0.96 7.94
CA ARG A 662 30.53 -0.45 6.56
C ARG A 662 31.39 -1.26 5.60
N PHE A 663 32.62 -1.60 6.00
CA PHE A 663 33.50 -2.46 5.21
C PHE A 663 32.90 -3.85 5.00
N ALA A 664 32.40 -4.50 6.06
CA ALA A 664 31.74 -5.80 5.97
C ALA A 664 30.52 -5.77 5.02
N ASN A 665 29.69 -4.73 5.10
CA ASN A 665 28.56 -4.55 4.19
C ASN A 665 29.00 -4.32 2.75
N GLN A 666 30.06 -3.55 2.50
CA GLN A 666 30.61 -3.34 1.17
C GLN A 666 31.14 -4.65 0.56
N VAL A 667 31.87 -5.45 1.33
CA VAL A 667 32.35 -6.79 0.91
C VAL A 667 31.17 -7.71 0.60
N ARG A 668 30.13 -7.73 1.44
CA ARG A 668 28.90 -8.51 1.20
C ARG A 668 28.22 -8.08 -0.10
N ARG A 669 28.09 -6.79 -0.36
CA ARG A 669 27.50 -6.24 -1.60
C ARG A 669 28.31 -6.64 -2.83
N LEU A 670 29.64 -6.56 -2.77
CA LEU A 670 30.52 -6.99 -3.87
C LEU A 670 30.37 -8.48 -4.17
N ARG A 671 30.33 -9.34 -3.15
CA ARG A 671 30.09 -10.79 -3.33
C ARG A 671 28.73 -11.06 -3.98
N MET A 672 27.67 -10.38 -3.55
CA MET A 672 26.34 -10.55 -4.16
C MET A 672 26.31 -10.09 -5.62
N LYS A 673 27.00 -8.99 -5.97
CA LYS A 673 27.13 -8.55 -7.37
C LYS A 673 27.85 -9.60 -8.23
N VAL A 674 28.96 -10.16 -7.75
CA VAL A 674 29.72 -11.21 -8.47
C VAL A 674 28.86 -12.48 -8.68
N GLN A 675 28.09 -12.90 -7.67
CA GLN A 675 27.13 -14.01 -7.81
C GLN A 675 25.99 -13.72 -8.79
N CYS A 676 25.56 -12.46 -8.91
CA CYS A 676 24.53 -12.04 -9.84
C CYS A 676 25.02 -12.05 -11.30
N PHE A 677 26.31 -11.77 -11.54
CA PHE A 677 26.93 -11.91 -12.85
C PHE A 677 27.01 -13.37 -13.28
N ARG A 678 27.52 -14.27 -12.41
CA ARG A 678 27.62 -15.70 -12.73
C ARG A 678 26.29 -16.35 -13.11
N ASN A 679 25.22 -16.10 -12.35
CA ASN A 679 23.90 -16.68 -12.64
C ASN A 679 23.24 -16.12 -13.92
N ARG A 680 23.66 -14.93 -14.42
CA ARG A 680 23.17 -14.40 -15.69
C ARG A 680 23.84 -15.06 -16.90
N ASP A 681 25.06 -15.57 -16.73
CA ASP A 681 25.76 -16.32 -17.76
C ASP A 681 25.22 -17.76 -17.85
N ASP A 682 24.89 -18.38 -16.70
CA ASP A 682 24.30 -19.73 -16.65
C ASP A 682 22.83 -19.78 -17.14
N ALA A 683 22.10 -18.67 -17.13
CA ALA A 683 20.74 -18.59 -17.68
C ALA A 683 20.69 -18.24 -19.19
N LYS A 684 21.86 -18.04 -19.82
CA LYS A 684 22.02 -17.81 -21.26
C LYS A 684 22.69 -18.97 -22.00
N MET A 685 23.14 -20.00 -21.28
CA MET A 685 23.44 -21.34 -21.81
C MET A 685 22.23 -22.24 -21.60
#